data_AF-A0A918LMK8-F1
#
_entry.id   AF-A0A918LMK8-F1
#
_cell.length_a   1.000
_cell.length_b   1.000
_cell.length_c   1.000
_cell.angle_alpha   90.00
_cell.angle_beta   90.00
_cell.angle_gamma   90.00
#
_symmetry.space_group_name_H-M   'P 1'
#
loop_
_entity.id
_entity.type
_entity.pdbx_description
1 polymer ?
#
loop_
_entity_poly.entity_id
_entity_poly.type
_entity_poly.pdbx_seq_one_letter_code
_entity_poly.pdbx_strand_id
1 'polypeptide(L)'
;MTLLPAPPTGGHALPLAQGLAQYGDRTALVTAEGEVSYRELARRVEDTARRLGPGRRLVLLPGANTVGALVVHLAALASGHPVLLVPGDHPEAVESLAAAYDPDVVVHPAADEWRIEERRPGSAHSFHPDLALLLSTSGSTGSPKLVRLSYDNLQANAESIATYLGIRDTDRAATTLPMHYCYGLSVVHSHLLRGAGLVLTELSVADTCFWHLFRTARGTAFAGVPYTFDLLDRVGFADMDLPHLRYVTQAGGRLAPDRVVHYAELGRRRGWDLFVMYGQTEATARMAYLPPELATTHPGAVGVPVPGGAFSLDPVEEAGGEGVGELVYTGPNVMLGYAHTPDDLALGRTVDALRTGDLARRTDAGLYEIVGRRSRFVKILGLRIDPQRIEAILEERHGVSALCAGDDEGLAVVAVPKPGWDERRIRRRVVDECGLPARAIRVHLLPELPRLPTGKPDYRTVRALARPDDAGAPAGGAGTDDLCALYARILDRTDVTPDSTFVGLGGDSLSYVEMSLHLEERLGHLPASWHTTPIGELRSPARKAAAPRRSWGRAGGRSLETSVALRAVAIVCIVGSHVRLFEIRGGAHLLLAVAGFNFARFLLTSAERRERVRRTGRSIARIALPCVTWTAFAILIGADYDLSNLFLLHNALFPQDMGPGLHLWFVEALIYILLATLALLALPALDRAERRLPYGLPLALVALGLLTRYELVGLPERSHITDAVTVFWLFALGWAAAKSRTLPHRLLVTVTALATIPGFFPGEPRREAFVALGFLLLVWFPTLPSHHRVNQLAGLLAASSLSIYLTHWQIYPVLDDVSEPLSLLTALLFGIAYAKTSDRLTRKLPPRSALAALRPELRGLRRKPS
;
A
#
# COMPACT_ATOMS: atom_id res chain seq x y z
N MET A 1 2.99 -46.15 -17.31
CA MET A 1 2.58 -46.26 -15.89
C MET A 1 3.85 -46.54 -15.12
N THR A 2 4.54 -45.50 -14.68
CA THR A 2 5.77 -45.63 -13.89
C THR A 2 5.34 -45.36 -12.46
N LEU A 3 5.41 -46.38 -11.61
CA LEU A 3 4.99 -46.31 -10.22
C LEU A 3 5.84 -45.24 -9.51
N LEU A 4 5.20 -44.33 -8.77
CA LEU A 4 5.88 -43.50 -7.77
C LEU A 4 6.82 -44.39 -6.95
N PRO A 5 8.02 -43.92 -6.54
CA PRO A 5 8.84 -44.67 -5.61
C PRO A 5 7.96 -45.07 -4.43
N ALA A 6 7.94 -46.36 -4.09
CA ALA A 6 7.16 -46.84 -2.96
C ALA A 6 7.51 -45.98 -1.74
N PRO A 7 6.53 -45.56 -0.93
CA PRO A 7 6.82 -44.80 0.28
C PRO A 7 7.89 -45.56 1.07
N PRO A 8 8.87 -44.85 1.67
CA PRO A 8 9.94 -45.50 2.41
C PRO A 8 9.34 -46.49 3.41
N THR A 9 9.92 -47.68 3.50
CA THR A 9 9.41 -48.80 4.31
C THR A 9 9.00 -48.32 5.71
N GLY A 10 7.69 -48.29 5.98
CA GLY A 10 7.09 -47.85 7.26
C GLY A 10 6.51 -46.43 7.30
N GLY A 11 6.50 -45.67 6.20
CA GLY A 11 5.90 -44.32 6.14
C GLY A 11 4.53 -44.25 5.45
N HIS A 12 3.65 -43.39 5.93
CA HIS A 12 2.42 -43.01 5.24
C HIS A 12 2.72 -41.93 4.18
N ALA A 13 1.87 -41.84 3.15
CA ALA A 13 1.92 -40.81 2.12
C ALA A 13 0.51 -40.28 1.86
N LEU A 14 0.40 -39.06 1.34
CA LEU A 14 -0.91 -38.44 1.14
C LEU A 14 -1.61 -39.04 -0.11
N PRO A 15 -2.76 -39.74 0.03
CA PRO A 15 -3.41 -40.40 -1.10
C PRO A 15 -3.78 -39.44 -2.24
N LEU A 16 -4.31 -38.25 -1.92
CA LEU A 16 -4.67 -37.26 -2.94
C LEU A 16 -3.45 -36.78 -3.76
N ALA A 17 -2.24 -36.77 -3.19
CA ALA A 17 -1.03 -36.35 -3.88
C ALA A 17 -0.47 -37.47 -4.77
N GLN A 18 -0.67 -38.74 -4.41
CA GLN A 18 -0.29 -39.89 -5.22
C GLN A 18 -1.28 -40.14 -6.37
N GLY A 19 -2.56 -39.84 -6.15
CA GLY A 19 -3.64 -40.11 -7.10
C GLY A 19 -3.77 -39.12 -8.27
N LEU A 20 -2.89 -38.11 -8.41
CA LEU A 20 -3.08 -37.03 -9.39
C LEU A 20 -3.18 -37.54 -10.85
N ALA A 21 -2.42 -38.57 -11.21
CA ALA A 21 -2.39 -39.11 -12.57
C ALA A 21 -3.75 -39.71 -13.02
N GLN A 22 -4.62 -40.09 -12.08
CA GLN A 22 -5.92 -40.72 -12.38
C GLN A 22 -6.87 -39.79 -13.15
N TYR A 23 -6.66 -38.47 -13.04
CA TYR A 23 -7.48 -37.46 -13.72
C TYR A 23 -7.01 -37.15 -15.16
N GLY A 24 -5.94 -37.79 -15.63
CA GLY A 24 -5.50 -37.74 -17.03
C GLY A 24 -5.22 -36.33 -17.54
N ASP A 25 -5.79 -35.98 -18.68
CA ASP A 25 -5.52 -34.72 -19.38
C ASP A 25 -6.40 -33.54 -18.93
N ARG A 26 -7.17 -33.70 -17.85
CA ARG A 26 -7.95 -32.59 -17.28
C ARG A 26 -7.03 -31.45 -16.84
N THR A 27 -7.50 -30.21 -16.93
CA THR A 27 -6.78 -29.03 -16.44
C THR A 27 -6.66 -29.08 -14.92
N ALA A 28 -5.43 -29.18 -14.40
CA ALA A 28 -5.13 -29.08 -12.98
C ALA A 28 -4.88 -27.63 -12.56
N LEU A 29 -4.06 -26.90 -13.33
CA LEU A 29 -3.68 -25.52 -13.00
C LEU A 29 -3.94 -24.61 -14.20
N VAL A 30 -4.44 -23.41 -13.95
CA VAL A 30 -4.50 -22.29 -14.89
C VAL A 30 -3.66 -21.16 -14.30
N THR A 31 -2.61 -20.78 -15.01
CA THR A 31 -1.65 -19.73 -14.62
C THR A 31 -1.66 -18.60 -15.65
N ALA A 32 -0.89 -17.54 -15.42
CA ALA A 32 -0.72 -16.50 -16.44
C ALA A 32 0.07 -17.01 -17.67
N GLU A 33 0.92 -18.01 -17.47
CA GLU A 33 1.81 -18.60 -18.46
C GLU A 33 1.14 -19.73 -19.27
N GLY A 34 0.01 -20.26 -18.78
CA GLY A 34 -0.76 -21.28 -19.48
C GLY A 34 -1.47 -22.28 -18.56
N GLU A 35 -1.99 -23.36 -19.17
CA GLU A 35 -2.65 -24.46 -18.46
C GLU A 35 -1.67 -25.63 -18.23
N VAL A 36 -1.79 -26.28 -17.07
CA VAL A 36 -1.07 -27.52 -16.73
C VAL A 36 -2.11 -28.62 -16.50
N SER A 37 -2.00 -29.72 -17.23
CA SER A 37 -2.87 -30.88 -17.05
C SER A 37 -2.51 -31.70 -15.80
N TYR A 38 -3.43 -32.53 -15.31
CA TYR A 38 -3.16 -33.46 -14.22
C TYR A 38 -2.04 -34.45 -14.56
N ARG A 39 -1.95 -34.92 -15.81
CA ARG A 39 -0.86 -35.76 -16.30
C ARG A 39 0.50 -35.06 -16.16
N GLU A 40 0.58 -33.80 -16.59
CA GLU A 40 1.82 -33.03 -16.51
C GLU A 40 2.16 -32.67 -15.06
N LEU A 41 1.17 -32.29 -14.25
CA LEU A 41 1.37 -32.05 -12.82
C LEU A 41 1.88 -33.31 -12.10
N ALA A 42 1.27 -34.47 -12.36
CA ALA A 42 1.70 -35.75 -11.79
C ALA A 42 3.14 -36.08 -12.19
N ARG A 43 3.52 -35.87 -13.46
CA ARG A 43 4.90 -36.06 -13.92
C ARG A 43 5.89 -35.17 -13.18
N ARG A 44 5.58 -33.88 -13.02
CA ARG A 44 6.42 -32.93 -12.26
C ARG A 44 6.54 -33.33 -10.79
N VAL A 45 5.44 -33.78 -10.18
CA VAL A 45 5.41 -34.30 -8.80
C VAL A 45 6.29 -35.54 -8.66
N GLU A 46 6.21 -36.49 -9.59
CA GLU A 46 7.07 -37.68 -9.62
C GLU A 46 8.56 -37.34 -9.82
N ASP A 47 8.87 -36.42 -10.73
CA ASP A 47 10.23 -35.94 -10.99
C ASP A 47 10.83 -35.27 -9.75
N THR A 48 10.07 -34.39 -9.09
CA THR A 48 10.49 -33.73 -7.86
C THR A 48 10.58 -34.70 -6.68
N ALA A 49 9.68 -35.68 -6.57
CA ALA A 49 9.75 -36.70 -5.52
C ALA A 49 11.04 -37.53 -5.62
N ARG A 50 11.46 -37.90 -6.84
CA ARG A 50 12.76 -38.56 -7.06
C ARG A 50 13.94 -37.70 -6.62
N ARG A 51 13.87 -36.37 -6.80
CA ARG A 51 14.92 -35.43 -6.38
C ARG A 51 14.99 -35.22 -4.87
N LEU A 52 13.87 -35.36 -4.15
CA LEU A 52 13.86 -35.29 -2.67
C LEU A 52 14.54 -36.51 -2.03
N GLY A 53 14.57 -37.64 -2.76
CA GLY A 53 15.35 -38.83 -2.43
C GLY A 53 14.57 -39.92 -1.69
N PRO A 54 15.15 -41.13 -1.56
CA PRO A 54 14.52 -42.24 -0.87
C PRO A 54 14.71 -42.11 0.65
N GLY A 55 13.63 -41.90 1.41
CA GLY A 55 13.65 -41.80 2.87
C GLY A 55 13.03 -40.50 3.39
N ARG A 56 12.38 -40.54 4.55
CA ARG A 56 11.69 -39.35 5.10
C ARG A 56 12.72 -38.30 5.49
N ARG A 57 12.47 -37.05 5.10
CA ARG A 57 13.32 -35.87 5.31
C ARG A 57 12.42 -34.70 5.67
N LEU A 58 12.87 -33.81 6.55
CA LEU A 58 12.15 -32.58 6.86
C LEU A 58 12.40 -31.56 5.75
N VAL A 59 11.35 -31.22 4.99
CA VAL A 59 11.42 -30.29 3.86
C VAL A 59 10.89 -28.93 4.29
N LEU A 60 11.75 -27.92 4.37
CA LEU A 60 11.32 -26.54 4.58
C LEU A 60 10.97 -25.90 3.24
N LEU A 61 9.72 -25.47 3.10
CA LEU A 61 9.17 -24.88 1.89
C LEU A 61 8.65 -23.46 2.16
N PRO A 62 9.24 -22.42 1.57
CA PRO A 62 8.63 -21.10 1.47
C PRO A 62 7.37 -21.16 0.60
N GLY A 63 6.21 -21.06 1.21
CA GLY A 63 4.93 -21.21 0.54
C GLY A 63 4.55 -19.98 -0.29
N ALA A 64 4.26 -20.20 -1.57
CA ALA A 64 3.82 -19.21 -2.55
C ALA A 64 2.75 -19.84 -3.47
N ASN A 65 1.92 -19.02 -4.13
CA ASN A 65 0.89 -19.53 -5.06
C ASN A 65 1.47 -19.68 -6.47
N THR A 66 2.54 -20.48 -6.58
CA THR A 66 3.25 -20.74 -7.82
C THR A 66 3.30 -22.23 -8.11
N VAL A 67 3.45 -22.60 -9.38
CA VAL A 67 3.47 -24.01 -9.81
C VAL A 67 4.59 -24.77 -9.10
N GLY A 68 5.77 -24.17 -8.98
CA GLY A 68 6.92 -24.84 -8.38
C GLY A 68 6.77 -25.09 -6.88
N ALA A 69 6.25 -24.13 -6.10
CA ALA A 69 5.96 -24.36 -4.69
C ALA A 69 4.93 -25.48 -4.49
N LEU A 70 3.87 -25.48 -5.32
CA LEU A 70 2.84 -26.51 -5.28
C LEU A 70 3.39 -27.90 -5.64
N VAL A 71 4.21 -28.00 -6.67
CA VAL A 71 4.85 -29.26 -7.09
C VAL A 71 5.73 -29.81 -5.97
N VAL A 72 6.56 -28.98 -5.34
CA VAL A 72 7.43 -29.43 -4.23
C VAL A 72 6.59 -29.89 -3.03
N HIS A 73 5.54 -29.15 -2.67
CA HIS A 73 4.61 -29.53 -1.61
C HIS A 73 3.96 -30.89 -1.86
N LEU A 74 3.39 -31.09 -3.05
CA LEU A 74 2.74 -32.34 -3.43
C LEU A 74 3.74 -33.49 -3.54
N ALA A 75 4.95 -33.25 -4.08
CA ALA A 75 6.01 -34.25 -4.17
C ALA A 75 6.44 -34.75 -2.80
N ALA A 76 6.69 -33.83 -1.85
CA ALA A 76 7.05 -34.17 -0.49
C ALA A 76 5.99 -35.05 0.19
N LEU A 77 4.70 -34.65 0.08
CA LEU A 77 3.60 -35.40 0.65
C LEU A 77 3.33 -36.75 -0.03
N ALA A 78 3.53 -36.84 -1.35
CA ALA A 78 3.37 -38.08 -2.13
C ALA A 78 4.47 -39.13 -1.84
N SER A 79 5.64 -38.68 -1.37
CA SER A 79 6.80 -39.53 -1.04
C SER A 79 7.07 -39.67 0.46
N GLY A 80 6.19 -39.15 1.32
CA GLY A 80 6.23 -39.39 2.77
C GLY A 80 7.11 -38.43 3.57
N HIS A 81 7.58 -37.33 2.97
CA HIS A 81 8.37 -36.32 3.67
C HIS A 81 7.46 -35.36 4.46
N PRO A 82 7.73 -35.11 5.76
CA PRO A 82 7.11 -34.02 6.49
C PRO A 82 7.48 -32.66 5.90
N VAL A 83 6.48 -31.82 5.63
CA VAL A 83 6.69 -30.46 5.11
C VAL A 83 6.61 -29.45 6.25
N LEU A 84 7.63 -28.61 6.37
CA LEU A 84 7.61 -27.38 7.17
C LEU A 84 7.26 -26.21 6.24
N LEU A 85 5.98 -25.85 6.19
CA LEU A 85 5.48 -24.84 5.26
C LEU A 85 5.49 -23.46 5.93
N VAL A 86 6.25 -22.52 5.37
CA VAL A 86 6.53 -21.20 5.98
C VAL A 86 6.12 -20.05 5.06
N PRO A 87 5.86 -18.83 5.58
CA PRO A 87 5.54 -17.67 4.75
C PRO A 87 6.72 -17.26 3.85
N GLY A 88 6.56 -17.38 2.53
CA GLY A 88 7.64 -17.12 1.57
C GLY A 88 7.98 -15.65 1.34
N ASP A 89 7.10 -14.73 1.73
CA ASP A 89 7.27 -13.27 1.69
C ASP A 89 7.99 -12.70 2.93
N HIS A 90 8.33 -13.56 3.90
CA HIS A 90 9.03 -13.19 5.14
C HIS A 90 10.34 -13.97 5.30
N PRO A 91 11.47 -13.49 4.73
CA PRO A 91 12.76 -14.17 4.83
C PRO A 91 13.21 -14.47 6.27
N GLU A 92 12.93 -13.57 7.21
CA GLU A 92 13.25 -13.76 8.64
C GLU A 92 12.54 -14.97 9.26
N ALA A 93 11.32 -15.30 8.80
CA ALA A 93 10.56 -16.45 9.28
C ALA A 93 11.14 -17.77 8.74
N VAL A 94 11.63 -17.76 7.49
CA VAL A 94 12.34 -18.88 6.87
C VAL A 94 13.62 -19.17 7.66
N GLU A 95 14.44 -18.15 7.92
CA GLU A 95 15.69 -18.27 8.67
C GLU A 95 15.46 -18.74 10.11
N SER A 96 14.48 -18.15 10.80
CA SER A 96 14.17 -18.50 12.19
C SER A 96 13.71 -19.95 12.34
N LEU A 97 12.81 -20.43 11.47
CA LEU A 97 12.33 -21.80 11.51
C LEU A 97 13.36 -22.80 11.00
N ALA A 98 14.20 -22.42 10.03
CA ALA A 98 15.35 -23.22 9.63
C ALA A 98 16.33 -23.42 10.78
N ALA A 99 16.60 -22.37 11.56
CA ALA A 99 17.46 -22.45 12.73
C ALA A 99 16.83 -23.29 13.86
N ALA A 100 15.52 -23.16 14.08
CA ALA A 100 14.83 -23.88 15.16
C ALA A 100 14.64 -25.38 14.89
N TYR A 101 14.36 -25.75 13.63
CA TYR A 101 14.01 -27.13 13.25
C TYR A 101 15.08 -27.87 12.45
N ASP A 102 16.15 -27.17 12.05
CA ASP A 102 17.29 -27.73 11.32
C ASP A 102 16.90 -28.69 10.17
N PRO A 103 16.12 -28.22 9.17
CA PRO A 103 15.57 -29.06 8.12
C PRO A 103 16.67 -29.73 7.28
N ASP A 104 16.35 -30.91 6.75
CA ASP A 104 17.26 -31.71 5.91
C ASP A 104 17.33 -31.15 4.48
N VAL A 105 16.21 -30.56 4.03
CA VAL A 105 16.07 -29.95 2.71
C VAL A 105 15.48 -28.55 2.87
N VAL A 106 16.11 -27.56 2.25
CA VAL A 106 15.61 -26.18 2.18
C VAL A 106 15.33 -25.82 0.73
N VAL A 107 14.11 -25.37 0.45
CA VAL A 107 13.69 -25.03 -0.90
C VAL A 107 13.77 -23.52 -1.07
N HIS A 108 14.44 -23.06 -2.12
CA HIS A 108 14.57 -21.63 -2.42
C HIS A 108 13.77 -21.25 -3.68
N PRO A 109 13.02 -20.13 -3.65
CA PRO A 109 12.35 -19.62 -4.84
C PRO A 109 13.37 -19.21 -5.91
N ALA A 110 13.12 -19.59 -7.15
CA ALA A 110 13.91 -19.21 -8.32
C ALA A 110 13.01 -19.08 -9.56
N ALA A 111 13.49 -18.37 -10.59
CA ALA A 111 12.67 -17.88 -11.71
C ALA A 111 12.00 -19.00 -12.55
N ASP A 112 12.72 -20.09 -12.81
CA ASP A 112 12.26 -21.16 -13.72
C ASP A 112 12.09 -22.53 -13.04
N GLU A 113 12.83 -22.78 -11.95
CA GLU A 113 12.78 -24.03 -11.18
C GLU A 113 13.18 -23.78 -9.73
N TRP A 114 12.41 -24.28 -8.76
CA TRP A 114 12.73 -24.11 -7.35
C TRP A 114 14.02 -24.87 -7.01
N ARG A 115 14.97 -24.15 -6.39
CA ARG A 115 16.28 -24.72 -6.05
C ARG A 115 16.15 -25.49 -4.74
N ILE A 116 16.26 -26.81 -4.85
CA ILE A 116 16.27 -27.73 -3.71
C ILE A 116 17.71 -27.79 -3.18
N GLU A 117 17.93 -27.24 -2.00
CA GLU A 117 19.19 -27.36 -1.27
C GLU A 117 19.11 -28.54 -0.32
N GLU A 118 19.88 -29.59 -0.62
CA GLU A 118 20.08 -30.71 0.28
C GLU A 118 21.15 -30.35 1.32
N ARG A 119 20.75 -30.24 2.59
CA ARG A 119 21.69 -29.97 3.68
C ARG A 119 22.36 -31.24 4.19
N ARG A 120 21.74 -32.41 3.99
CA ARG A 120 22.31 -33.72 4.36
C ARG A 120 21.74 -34.92 3.57
N PRO A 121 22.52 -36.02 3.40
CA PRO A 121 22.10 -37.24 2.69
C PRO A 121 20.96 -38.06 3.32
N GLY A 122 20.61 -37.83 4.58
CA GLY A 122 19.55 -38.55 5.30
C GLY A 122 18.65 -37.59 6.05
N SER A 123 18.05 -38.04 7.15
CA SER A 123 17.46 -37.14 8.13
C SER A 123 18.23 -37.18 9.43
N ALA A 124 18.41 -36.02 10.07
CA ALA A 124 18.88 -35.96 11.45
C ALA A 124 17.75 -36.17 12.48
N HIS A 125 16.50 -36.28 12.00
CA HIS A 125 15.31 -36.27 12.82
C HIS A 125 14.64 -37.65 12.84
N SER A 126 13.98 -37.95 13.95
CA SER A 126 13.02 -39.05 14.02
C SER A 126 11.61 -38.50 13.77
N PHE A 127 10.84 -39.16 12.91
CA PHE A 127 9.50 -38.73 12.54
C PHE A 127 8.47 -39.77 12.94
N HIS A 128 7.35 -39.34 13.51
CA HIS A 128 6.18 -40.20 13.63
C HIS A 128 5.68 -40.60 12.24
N PRO A 129 5.33 -41.88 11.97
CA PRO A 129 4.87 -42.35 10.66
C PRO A 129 3.79 -41.49 10.01
N ASP A 130 2.88 -40.98 10.84
CA ASP A 130 1.72 -40.20 10.39
C ASP A 130 2.03 -38.74 10.08
N LEU A 131 3.14 -38.18 10.57
CA LEU A 131 3.44 -36.75 10.45
C LEU A 131 3.62 -36.33 8.98
N ALA A 132 2.81 -35.39 8.52
CA ALA A 132 2.79 -34.94 7.13
C ALA A 132 3.16 -33.46 6.97
N LEU A 133 2.61 -32.60 7.82
CA LEU A 133 2.72 -31.15 7.65
C LEU A 133 2.85 -30.44 9.00
N LEU A 134 3.74 -29.45 9.02
CA LEU A 134 3.95 -28.53 10.12
C LEU A 134 3.56 -27.13 9.67
N LEU A 135 2.70 -26.48 10.45
CA LEU A 135 2.25 -25.10 10.21
C LEU A 135 2.36 -24.25 11.46
N SER A 136 2.78 -23.00 11.30
CA SER A 136 2.64 -22.00 12.35
C SER A 136 1.17 -21.57 12.48
N THR A 137 0.79 -21.08 13.66
CA THR A 137 -0.52 -20.44 13.85
C THR A 137 -0.47 -18.99 13.36
N SER A 138 -1.59 -18.45 12.87
CA SER A 138 -1.68 -17.16 12.15
C SER A 138 -1.34 -15.89 12.95
N GLY A 139 -0.68 -16.00 14.11
CA GLY A 139 -0.18 -14.84 14.87
C GLY A 139 1.19 -15.08 15.51
N SER A 140 1.95 -16.06 15.00
CA SER A 140 3.25 -16.45 15.52
C SER A 140 4.25 -16.70 14.40
N THR A 141 4.27 -15.82 13.38
CA THR A 141 5.23 -15.89 12.27
C THR A 141 6.65 -15.88 12.84
N GLY A 142 7.44 -16.93 12.59
CA GLY A 142 8.77 -17.12 13.17
C GLY A 142 8.81 -17.76 14.58
N SER A 143 7.67 -18.09 15.18
CA SER A 143 7.64 -18.87 16.43
C SER A 143 8.03 -20.32 16.19
N PRO A 144 8.84 -20.94 17.06
CA PRO A 144 9.16 -22.36 16.97
C PRO A 144 7.97 -23.27 17.31
N LYS A 145 6.84 -22.74 17.79
CA LYS A 145 5.64 -23.56 18.04
C LYS A 145 4.89 -23.85 16.75
N LEU A 146 4.80 -25.13 16.37
CA LEU A 146 4.14 -25.59 15.14
C LEU A 146 3.02 -26.59 15.45
N VAL A 147 1.99 -26.60 14.61
CA VAL A 147 0.93 -27.61 14.61
C VAL A 147 1.40 -28.82 13.80
N ARG A 148 1.37 -30.01 14.38
CA ARG A 148 1.70 -31.28 13.72
C ARG A 148 0.45 -31.89 13.11
N LEU A 149 0.37 -31.94 11.78
CA LEU A 149 -0.76 -32.48 11.03
C LEU A 149 -0.37 -33.81 10.38
N SER A 150 -1.26 -34.80 10.46
CA SER A 150 -1.06 -36.11 9.84
C SER A 150 -1.56 -36.18 8.40
N TYR A 151 -1.16 -37.24 7.66
CA TYR A 151 -1.71 -37.53 6.34
C TYR A 151 -3.23 -37.70 6.37
N ASP A 152 -3.76 -38.43 7.35
CA ASP A 152 -5.19 -38.60 7.55
C ASP A 152 -5.90 -37.29 7.89
N ASN A 153 -5.24 -36.39 8.64
CA ASN A 153 -5.80 -35.08 8.92
C ASN A 153 -6.05 -34.29 7.62
N LEU A 154 -5.05 -34.26 6.74
CA LEU A 154 -5.12 -33.57 5.44
C LEU A 154 -6.18 -34.20 4.54
N GLN A 155 -6.18 -35.53 4.42
CA GLN A 155 -7.11 -36.28 3.58
C GLN A 155 -8.56 -36.10 4.04
N ALA A 156 -8.83 -36.33 5.32
CA ALA A 156 -10.18 -36.24 5.86
C ALA A 156 -10.76 -34.82 5.79
N ASN A 157 -9.93 -33.79 6.02
CA ASN A 157 -10.38 -32.42 5.86
C ASN A 157 -10.69 -32.07 4.40
N ALA A 158 -9.83 -32.47 3.46
CA ALA A 158 -10.06 -32.27 2.03
C ALA A 158 -11.34 -32.96 1.54
N GLU A 159 -11.60 -34.19 1.98
CA GLU A 159 -12.83 -34.95 1.67
C GLU A 159 -14.07 -34.28 2.24
N SER A 160 -14.02 -33.88 3.50
CA SER A 160 -15.11 -33.20 4.18
C SER A 160 -15.47 -31.89 3.46
N ILE A 161 -14.46 -31.08 3.14
CA ILE A 161 -14.59 -29.86 2.35
C ILE A 161 -15.21 -30.11 0.98
N ALA A 162 -14.66 -31.06 0.24
CA ALA A 162 -15.13 -31.37 -1.10
C ALA A 162 -16.59 -31.84 -1.10
N THR A 163 -17.01 -32.51 -0.01
CA THR A 163 -18.37 -33.02 0.16
C THR A 163 -19.36 -31.88 0.40
N TYR A 164 -19.16 -31.04 1.43
CA TYR A 164 -20.17 -30.03 1.77
C TYR A 164 -20.18 -28.83 0.80
N LEU A 165 -19.06 -28.51 0.16
CA LEU A 165 -19.03 -27.50 -0.92
C LEU A 165 -19.57 -28.05 -2.25
N GLY A 166 -19.76 -29.37 -2.36
CA GLY A 166 -20.13 -30.02 -3.61
C GLY A 166 -19.12 -29.72 -4.72
N ILE A 167 -17.83 -29.87 -4.42
CA ILE A 167 -16.74 -29.66 -5.38
C ILE A 167 -16.85 -30.72 -6.48
N ARG A 168 -16.90 -30.24 -7.72
CA ARG A 168 -17.00 -31.04 -8.93
C ARG A 168 -15.67 -31.01 -9.64
N ASP A 169 -15.45 -32.02 -10.45
CA ASP A 169 -14.28 -32.12 -11.32
C ASP A 169 -14.22 -31.00 -12.39
N THR A 170 -15.34 -30.29 -12.62
CA THR A 170 -15.44 -29.10 -13.49
C THR A 170 -15.13 -27.78 -12.78
N ASP A 171 -14.95 -27.79 -11.45
CA ASP A 171 -14.67 -26.56 -10.71
C ASP A 171 -13.26 -26.03 -10.99
N ARG A 172 -13.10 -24.72 -10.84
CA ARG A 172 -11.83 -24.01 -10.97
C ARG A 172 -11.73 -22.94 -9.88
N ALA A 173 -11.02 -23.25 -8.80
CA ALA A 173 -10.91 -22.32 -7.67
C ALA A 173 -9.67 -21.44 -7.76
N ALA A 174 -9.85 -20.14 -7.52
CA ALA A 174 -8.72 -19.21 -7.47
C ALA A 174 -8.01 -19.25 -6.11
N THR A 175 -6.67 -19.27 -6.14
CA THR A 175 -5.83 -19.19 -4.94
C THR A 175 -5.70 -17.74 -4.47
N THR A 176 -6.78 -17.17 -3.97
CA THR A 176 -6.84 -15.79 -3.43
C THR A 176 -6.17 -15.62 -2.07
N LEU A 177 -5.75 -16.73 -1.44
CA LEU A 177 -5.04 -16.77 -0.16
C LEU A 177 -3.73 -17.55 -0.33
N PRO A 178 -2.66 -17.19 0.39
CA PRO A 178 -1.38 -17.89 0.29
C PRO A 178 -1.47 -19.36 0.73
N MET A 179 -0.72 -20.23 0.05
CA MET A 179 -0.65 -21.67 0.38
C MET A 179 -0.07 -21.96 1.78
N HIS A 180 0.79 -21.09 2.32
CA HIS A 180 1.30 -21.26 3.69
C HIS A 180 0.26 -20.95 4.78
N TYR A 181 -0.88 -20.37 4.41
CA TYR A 181 -2.02 -20.22 5.31
C TYR A 181 -2.94 -21.43 5.17
N CYS A 182 -3.25 -22.10 6.29
CA CYS A 182 -4.03 -23.35 6.30
C CYS A 182 -5.35 -23.26 5.53
N TYR A 183 -6.02 -22.10 5.54
CA TYR A 183 -7.23 -21.89 4.76
C TYR A 183 -6.96 -21.90 3.24
N GLY A 184 -5.94 -21.18 2.78
CA GLY A 184 -5.50 -21.23 1.38
C GLY A 184 -5.09 -22.65 0.96
N LEU A 185 -4.35 -23.35 1.82
CA LEU A 185 -3.95 -24.73 1.55
C LEU A 185 -5.14 -25.70 1.44
N SER A 186 -6.16 -25.54 2.30
CA SER A 186 -7.36 -26.38 2.25
C SER A 186 -8.11 -26.28 0.91
N VAL A 187 -8.04 -25.13 0.24
CA VAL A 187 -8.60 -24.93 -1.11
C VAL A 187 -7.83 -25.79 -2.12
N VAL A 188 -6.49 -25.76 -2.08
CA VAL A 188 -5.63 -26.57 -2.95
C VAL A 188 -5.95 -28.06 -2.80
N HIS A 189 -5.91 -28.60 -1.58
CA HIS A 189 -6.10 -30.03 -1.34
C HIS A 189 -7.49 -30.52 -1.73
N SER A 190 -8.55 -29.79 -1.35
CA SER A 190 -9.93 -30.21 -1.63
C SER A 190 -10.31 -30.20 -3.11
N HIS A 191 -9.75 -29.28 -3.90
CA HIS A 191 -10.01 -29.22 -5.35
C HIS A 191 -9.20 -30.28 -6.11
N LEU A 192 -7.92 -30.45 -5.76
CA LEU A 192 -7.09 -31.49 -6.38
C LEU A 192 -7.62 -32.91 -6.11
N LEU A 193 -8.16 -33.15 -4.91
CA LEU A 193 -8.83 -34.41 -4.54
C LEU A 193 -10.03 -34.76 -5.44
N ARG A 194 -10.67 -33.78 -6.08
CA ARG A 194 -11.82 -34.02 -6.97
C ARG A 194 -11.48 -33.95 -8.45
N GLY A 195 -10.20 -33.81 -8.81
CA GLY A 195 -9.82 -33.59 -10.20
C GLY A 195 -10.23 -32.22 -10.74
N ALA A 196 -10.52 -31.27 -9.86
CA ALA A 196 -10.91 -29.89 -10.20
C ALA A 196 -9.68 -29.03 -10.50
N GLY A 197 -9.85 -27.92 -11.22
CA GLY A 197 -8.78 -26.99 -11.53
C GLY A 197 -8.49 -25.97 -10.41
N LEU A 198 -7.28 -25.40 -10.44
CA LEU A 198 -6.89 -24.23 -9.65
C LEU A 198 -6.51 -23.09 -10.59
N VAL A 199 -7.09 -21.92 -10.39
CA VAL A 199 -6.56 -20.66 -10.96
C VAL A 199 -5.44 -20.21 -10.03
N LEU A 200 -4.24 -20.71 -10.29
CA LEU A 200 -3.07 -20.54 -9.43
C LEU A 200 -2.43 -19.19 -9.72
N THR A 201 -2.62 -18.26 -8.78
CA THR A 201 -2.22 -16.86 -8.95
C THR A 201 -1.90 -16.20 -7.61
N GLU A 202 -1.05 -15.18 -7.67
CA GLU A 202 -0.72 -14.28 -6.57
C GLU A 202 -1.42 -12.91 -6.72
N LEU A 203 -2.23 -12.74 -7.77
CA LEU A 203 -3.00 -11.52 -8.00
C LEU A 203 -4.07 -11.33 -6.92
N SER A 204 -4.28 -10.08 -6.51
CA SER A 204 -5.30 -9.73 -5.54
C SER A 204 -6.68 -9.64 -6.22
N VAL A 205 -7.75 -9.96 -5.49
CA VAL A 205 -9.13 -9.67 -5.94
C VAL A 205 -9.36 -8.17 -6.20
N ALA A 206 -8.48 -7.29 -5.72
CA ALA A 206 -8.50 -5.86 -6.01
C ALA A 206 -8.00 -5.52 -7.44
N ASP A 207 -7.25 -6.43 -8.06
CA ASP A 207 -6.60 -6.19 -9.34
C ASP A 207 -7.53 -6.50 -10.51
N THR A 208 -7.58 -5.61 -11.50
CA THR A 208 -8.38 -5.86 -12.72
C THR A 208 -7.90 -7.08 -13.50
N CYS A 209 -6.59 -7.39 -13.45
CA CYS A 209 -6.02 -8.57 -14.10
C CYS A 209 -6.41 -9.89 -13.41
N PHE A 210 -6.68 -9.90 -12.09
CA PHE A 210 -7.21 -11.07 -11.40
C PHE A 210 -8.55 -11.49 -12.02
N TRP A 211 -9.48 -10.54 -12.19
CA TRP A 211 -10.80 -10.83 -12.76
C TRP A 211 -10.75 -11.16 -14.25
N HIS A 212 -9.76 -10.63 -14.98
CA HIS A 212 -9.51 -11.06 -16.35
C HIS A 212 -9.08 -12.54 -16.38
N LEU A 213 -8.09 -12.92 -15.57
CA LEU A 213 -7.65 -14.30 -15.44
C LEU A 213 -8.79 -15.21 -14.98
N PHE A 214 -9.53 -14.82 -13.94
CA PHE A 214 -10.66 -15.57 -13.39
C PHE A 214 -11.73 -15.85 -14.46
N ARG A 215 -12.11 -14.85 -15.26
CA ARG A 215 -13.09 -15.03 -16.36
C ARG A 215 -12.55 -15.92 -17.47
N THR A 216 -11.33 -15.67 -17.94
CA THR A 216 -10.70 -16.47 -19.00
C THR A 216 -10.52 -17.92 -18.58
N ALA A 217 -10.17 -18.13 -17.31
CA ALA A 217 -10.04 -19.45 -16.71
C ALA A 217 -11.40 -20.10 -16.37
N ARG A 218 -12.54 -19.42 -16.57
CA ARG A 218 -13.88 -19.88 -16.14
C ARG A 218 -13.92 -20.26 -14.66
N GLY A 219 -13.35 -19.41 -13.81
CA GLY A 219 -13.30 -19.60 -12.36
C GLY A 219 -14.69 -19.84 -11.77
N THR A 220 -14.79 -20.85 -10.91
CA THR A 220 -16.06 -21.26 -10.28
C THR A 220 -16.11 -20.95 -8.80
N ALA A 221 -14.96 -20.72 -8.16
CA ALA A 221 -14.90 -20.38 -6.75
C ALA A 221 -13.68 -19.56 -6.38
N PHE A 222 -13.77 -18.81 -5.29
CA PHE A 222 -12.61 -18.22 -4.63
C PHE A 222 -12.89 -18.08 -3.13
N ALA A 223 -11.80 -18.06 -2.35
CA ALA A 223 -11.86 -17.94 -0.90
C ALA A 223 -11.62 -16.50 -0.44
N GLY A 224 -12.29 -16.08 0.61
CA GLY A 224 -12.11 -14.76 1.22
C GLY A 224 -11.99 -14.83 2.73
N VAL A 225 -11.20 -13.92 3.28
CA VAL A 225 -11.26 -13.51 4.69
C VAL A 225 -12.07 -12.21 4.79
N PRO A 226 -12.49 -11.71 5.97
CA PRO A 226 -13.36 -10.52 6.05
C PRO A 226 -12.86 -9.31 5.25
N TYR A 227 -11.54 -9.09 5.23
CA TYR A 227 -10.89 -8.04 4.43
C TYR A 227 -10.99 -8.27 2.90
N THR A 228 -11.00 -9.52 2.42
CA THR A 228 -11.23 -9.84 1.00
C THR A 228 -12.58 -9.29 0.55
N PHE A 229 -13.62 -9.45 1.36
CA PHE A 229 -14.94 -8.91 1.04
C PHE A 229 -14.93 -7.37 1.00
N ASP A 230 -14.13 -6.70 1.85
CA ASP A 230 -13.94 -5.24 1.73
C ASP A 230 -13.32 -4.85 0.40
N LEU A 231 -12.40 -5.67 -0.14
CA LEU A 231 -11.77 -5.45 -1.45
C LEU A 231 -12.75 -5.70 -2.60
N LEU A 232 -13.57 -6.75 -2.51
CA LEU A 232 -14.64 -7.06 -3.48
C LEU A 232 -15.61 -5.87 -3.63
N ASP A 233 -16.01 -5.26 -2.52
CA ASP A 233 -16.90 -4.09 -2.52
C ASP A 233 -16.28 -2.91 -3.30
N ARG A 234 -14.96 -2.68 -3.19
CA ARG A 234 -14.25 -1.55 -3.84
C ARG A 234 -14.15 -1.71 -5.35
N VAL A 235 -13.96 -2.95 -5.81
CA VAL A 235 -13.82 -3.26 -7.24
C VAL A 235 -15.16 -3.44 -7.95
N GLY A 236 -16.28 -3.24 -7.25
CA GLY A 236 -17.61 -3.43 -7.82
C GLY A 236 -17.93 -4.88 -8.12
N PHE A 237 -17.49 -5.81 -7.25
CA PHE A 237 -17.77 -7.26 -7.41
C PHE A 237 -19.26 -7.55 -7.62
N ALA A 238 -20.13 -6.80 -6.92
CA ALA A 238 -21.57 -6.92 -7.03
C ALA A 238 -22.10 -6.71 -8.45
N ASP A 239 -21.38 -5.98 -9.31
CA ASP A 239 -21.76 -5.68 -10.68
C ASP A 239 -21.06 -6.57 -11.72
N MET A 240 -20.07 -7.37 -11.32
CA MET A 240 -19.29 -8.20 -12.24
C MET A 240 -20.13 -9.33 -12.86
N ASP A 241 -19.94 -9.52 -14.17
CA ASP A 241 -20.47 -10.68 -14.87
C ASP A 241 -19.49 -11.86 -14.73
N LEU A 242 -19.91 -12.86 -13.96
CA LEU A 242 -19.14 -14.06 -13.60
C LEU A 242 -20.02 -15.31 -13.76
N PRO A 243 -20.39 -15.67 -14.99
CA PRO A 243 -21.43 -16.69 -15.26
C PRO A 243 -21.03 -18.12 -14.85
N HIS A 244 -19.76 -18.33 -14.53
CA HIS A 244 -19.22 -19.63 -14.08
C HIS A 244 -19.05 -19.71 -12.55
N LEU A 245 -19.16 -18.59 -11.84
CA LEU A 245 -19.04 -18.58 -10.39
C LEU A 245 -20.18 -19.39 -9.77
N ARG A 246 -19.83 -20.35 -8.92
CA ARG A 246 -20.76 -21.25 -8.22
C ARG A 246 -20.83 -20.95 -6.74
N TYR A 247 -19.70 -20.65 -6.10
CA TYR A 247 -19.69 -20.33 -4.68
C TYR A 247 -18.50 -19.45 -4.27
N VAL A 248 -18.71 -18.68 -3.21
CA VAL A 248 -17.69 -17.89 -2.53
C VAL A 248 -17.62 -18.37 -1.08
N THR A 249 -16.41 -18.55 -0.56
CA THR A 249 -16.24 -19.06 0.81
C THR A 249 -15.62 -17.99 1.72
N GLN A 250 -16.14 -17.84 2.93
CA GLN A 250 -15.63 -16.94 3.96
C GLN A 250 -15.12 -17.73 5.17
N ALA A 251 -13.88 -17.49 5.57
CA ALA A 251 -13.35 -18.00 6.84
C ALA A 251 -12.25 -17.08 7.40
N GLY A 252 -11.49 -17.54 8.40
CA GLY A 252 -10.31 -16.84 8.92
C GLY A 252 -10.60 -15.66 9.85
N GLY A 253 -11.86 -15.29 10.03
CA GLY A 253 -12.32 -14.26 10.95
C GLY A 253 -13.84 -14.16 10.93
N ARG A 254 -14.42 -13.44 11.90
CA ARG A 254 -15.88 -13.19 11.90
C ARG A 254 -16.21 -12.18 10.80
N LEU A 255 -17.13 -12.53 9.92
CA LEU A 255 -17.80 -11.54 9.06
C LEU A 255 -19.04 -11.03 9.80
N ALA A 256 -19.29 -9.72 9.73
CA ALA A 256 -20.43 -9.13 10.40
C ALA A 256 -21.75 -9.69 9.82
N PRO A 257 -22.79 -9.95 10.65
CA PRO A 257 -24.01 -10.61 10.18
C PRO A 257 -24.71 -9.91 9.01
N ASP A 258 -24.75 -8.57 9.02
CA ASP A 258 -25.26 -7.75 7.93
C ASP A 258 -24.52 -7.98 6.60
N ARG A 259 -23.20 -8.16 6.66
CA ARG A 259 -22.40 -8.50 5.48
C ARG A 259 -22.63 -9.92 5.00
N VAL A 260 -22.83 -10.89 5.91
CA VAL A 260 -23.21 -12.26 5.54
C VAL A 260 -24.53 -12.25 4.78
N VAL A 261 -25.55 -11.55 5.29
CA VAL A 261 -26.85 -11.38 4.60
C VAL A 261 -26.64 -10.74 3.24
N HIS A 262 -25.90 -9.63 3.17
CA HIS A 262 -25.66 -8.91 1.92
C HIS A 262 -25.07 -9.80 0.81
N TYR A 263 -24.00 -10.54 1.13
CA TYR A 263 -23.33 -11.40 0.16
C TYR A 263 -24.13 -12.66 -0.18
N ALA A 264 -24.88 -13.23 0.77
CA ALA A 264 -25.77 -14.35 0.50
C ALA A 264 -26.92 -13.95 -0.43
N GLU A 265 -27.52 -12.77 -0.22
CA GLU A 265 -28.55 -12.24 -1.12
C GLU A 265 -28.00 -11.88 -2.50
N LEU A 266 -26.81 -11.28 -2.56
CA LEU A 266 -26.11 -11.00 -3.81
C LEU A 266 -25.87 -12.29 -4.59
N GLY A 267 -25.36 -13.33 -3.91
CA GLY A 267 -25.15 -14.64 -4.48
C GLY A 267 -26.41 -15.25 -5.05
N ARG A 268 -27.51 -15.25 -4.27
CA ARG A 268 -28.83 -15.71 -4.74
C ARG A 268 -29.30 -14.97 -6.00
N ARG A 269 -29.07 -13.65 -6.09
CA ARG A 269 -29.42 -12.86 -7.28
C ARG A 269 -28.51 -13.15 -8.49
N ARG A 270 -27.26 -13.53 -8.25
CA ARG A 270 -26.22 -13.73 -9.27
C ARG A 270 -25.96 -15.20 -9.62
N GLY A 271 -26.61 -16.13 -8.93
CA GLY A 271 -26.52 -17.56 -9.19
C GLY A 271 -25.35 -18.29 -8.52
N TRP A 272 -24.87 -17.82 -7.37
CA TRP A 272 -23.81 -18.47 -6.60
C TRP A 272 -24.08 -18.45 -5.09
N ASP A 273 -23.44 -19.37 -4.35
CA ASP A 273 -23.68 -19.55 -2.91
C ASP A 273 -22.57 -18.93 -2.04
N LEU A 274 -22.93 -18.38 -0.88
CA LEU A 274 -21.97 -17.94 0.14
C LEU A 274 -21.86 -19.01 1.24
N PHE A 275 -20.66 -19.57 1.44
CA PHE A 275 -20.38 -20.44 2.58
C PHE A 275 -19.59 -19.69 3.64
N VAL A 276 -20.23 -19.44 4.80
CA VAL A 276 -19.52 -18.96 6.00
C VAL A 276 -18.97 -20.15 6.75
N MET A 277 -17.70 -20.11 7.14
CA MET A 277 -16.99 -21.26 7.67
C MET A 277 -16.14 -20.88 8.87
N TYR A 278 -15.94 -21.86 9.74
CA TYR A 278 -15.17 -21.71 10.96
C TYR A 278 -14.17 -22.85 11.10
N GLY A 279 -12.98 -22.51 11.60
CA GLY A 279 -11.95 -23.48 11.89
C GLY A 279 -10.64 -22.83 12.35
N GLN A 280 -9.66 -23.70 12.57
CA GLN A 280 -8.36 -23.37 13.16
C GLN A 280 -7.28 -24.25 12.51
N THR A 281 -6.00 -23.85 12.59
CA THR A 281 -4.90 -24.64 12.03
C THR A 281 -4.83 -26.03 12.69
N GLU A 282 -5.15 -26.10 13.98
CA GLU A 282 -5.20 -27.31 14.81
C GLU A 282 -6.25 -28.35 14.38
N ALA A 283 -7.22 -27.95 13.55
CA ALA A 283 -8.21 -28.84 12.96
C ALA A 283 -8.08 -28.89 11.44
N THR A 284 -6.87 -28.66 10.92
CA THR A 284 -6.59 -28.68 9.49
C THR A 284 -7.50 -27.71 8.73
N ALA A 285 -7.59 -26.47 9.19
CA ALA A 285 -8.35 -25.35 8.62
C ALA A 285 -9.85 -25.29 8.89
N ARG A 286 -10.66 -26.34 8.69
CA ARG A 286 -12.14 -26.23 8.76
C ARG A 286 -12.79 -27.23 9.72
N MET A 287 -13.67 -26.72 10.59
CA MET A 287 -14.42 -27.49 11.59
C MET A 287 -15.93 -27.36 11.42
N ALA A 288 -16.41 -26.24 10.89
CA ALA A 288 -17.81 -25.99 10.65
C ALA A 288 -18.07 -25.11 9.43
N TYR A 289 -19.29 -25.20 8.93
CA TYR A 289 -19.82 -24.33 7.89
C TYR A 289 -21.30 -24.04 8.14
N LEU A 290 -21.73 -22.84 7.76
CA LEU A 290 -23.13 -22.48 7.66
C LEU A 290 -23.64 -22.91 6.28
N PRO A 291 -24.65 -23.81 6.21
CA PRO A 291 -25.33 -24.10 4.95
C PRO A 291 -25.79 -22.78 4.29
N PRO A 292 -25.52 -22.58 2.98
CA PRO A 292 -25.71 -21.29 2.32
C PRO A 292 -27.16 -20.80 2.36
N GLU A 293 -28.14 -21.72 2.37
CA GLU A 293 -29.56 -21.43 2.50
C GLU A 293 -29.94 -20.82 3.87
N LEU A 294 -29.10 -21.03 4.89
CA LEU A 294 -29.29 -20.47 6.24
C LEU A 294 -28.51 -19.17 6.45
N ALA A 295 -27.68 -18.73 5.49
CA ALA A 295 -26.83 -17.55 5.64
C ALA A 295 -27.63 -16.25 5.84
N THR A 296 -28.83 -16.14 5.27
CA THR A 296 -29.68 -14.95 5.43
C THR A 296 -30.50 -14.96 6.72
N THR A 297 -30.89 -16.14 7.23
CA THR A 297 -31.73 -16.29 8.43
C THR A 297 -30.93 -16.46 9.72
N HIS A 298 -29.72 -17.02 9.63
CA HIS A 298 -28.81 -17.24 10.76
C HIS A 298 -27.39 -16.66 10.51
N PRO A 299 -27.26 -15.38 10.13
CA PRO A 299 -26.00 -14.78 9.71
C PRO A 299 -24.94 -14.66 10.82
N GLY A 300 -25.32 -14.85 12.09
CA GLY A 300 -24.40 -14.86 13.23
C GLY A 300 -23.79 -16.23 13.55
N ALA A 301 -24.27 -17.30 12.91
CA ALA A 301 -23.85 -18.67 13.21
C ALA A 301 -22.59 -19.06 12.43
N VAL A 302 -21.76 -19.89 13.06
CA VAL A 302 -20.71 -20.64 12.37
C VAL A 302 -21.24 -21.92 11.73
N GLY A 303 -22.50 -22.27 12.04
CA GLY A 303 -23.27 -23.32 11.38
C GLY A 303 -23.16 -24.67 12.08
N VAL A 304 -22.94 -25.72 11.29
CA VAL A 304 -22.88 -27.11 11.74
C VAL A 304 -21.45 -27.67 11.60
N PRO A 305 -21.07 -28.69 12.38
CA PRO A 305 -19.81 -29.39 12.16
C PRO A 305 -19.69 -29.89 10.72
N VAL A 306 -18.46 -29.85 10.18
CA VAL A 306 -18.17 -30.46 8.86
C VAL A 306 -18.41 -31.98 8.91
N PRO A 307 -18.72 -32.64 7.78
CA PRO A 307 -18.85 -34.09 7.72
C PRO A 307 -17.69 -34.83 8.40
N GLY A 308 -18.00 -35.79 9.27
CA GLY A 308 -17.04 -36.56 10.06
C GLY A 308 -16.53 -35.85 11.33
N GLY A 309 -16.93 -34.60 11.58
CA GLY A 309 -16.64 -33.86 12.81
C GLY A 309 -17.86 -33.75 13.73
N ALA A 310 -17.60 -33.47 15.01
CA ALA A 310 -18.63 -33.21 16.02
C ALA A 310 -18.21 -32.10 16.98
N PHE A 311 -19.20 -31.33 17.44
CA PHE A 311 -19.04 -30.32 18.48
C PHE A 311 -19.72 -30.74 19.78
N SER A 312 -19.04 -30.53 20.89
CA SER A 312 -19.62 -30.52 22.24
C SER A 312 -19.38 -29.17 22.90
N LEU A 313 -20.21 -28.84 23.89
CA LEU A 313 -20.05 -27.66 24.72
C LEU A 313 -19.69 -28.10 26.14
N ASP A 314 -18.46 -27.82 26.56
CA ASP A 314 -18.03 -28.08 27.93
C ASP A 314 -18.47 -26.89 28.81
N PRO A 315 -19.21 -27.11 29.91
CA PRO A 315 -19.62 -26.01 30.80
C PRO A 315 -18.43 -25.20 31.34
N VAL A 316 -18.61 -23.88 31.43
CA VAL A 316 -17.61 -22.95 32.00
C VAL A 316 -18.32 -21.99 32.96
N GLU A 317 -17.94 -22.00 34.24
CA GLU A 317 -18.60 -21.20 35.30
C GLU A 317 -18.61 -19.68 34.99
N GLU A 318 -17.62 -19.21 34.23
CA GLU A 318 -17.39 -17.80 33.88
C GLU A 318 -18.17 -17.33 32.62
N ALA A 319 -18.91 -18.23 31.95
CA ALA A 319 -19.54 -17.94 30.65
C ALA A 319 -20.79 -17.03 30.72
N GLY A 320 -21.34 -16.78 31.91
CA GLY A 320 -22.34 -15.75 32.17
C GLY A 320 -23.73 -15.92 31.53
N GLY A 321 -23.94 -16.93 30.67
CA GLY A 321 -25.20 -17.22 30.00
C GLY A 321 -25.56 -18.70 30.03
N GLU A 322 -26.84 -19.01 30.27
CA GLU A 322 -27.37 -20.38 30.24
C GLU A 322 -27.15 -21.01 28.86
N GLY A 323 -26.63 -22.25 28.81
CA GLY A 323 -26.34 -22.96 27.56
C GLY A 323 -25.06 -22.53 26.82
N VAL A 324 -24.24 -21.64 27.40
CA VAL A 324 -22.91 -21.27 26.86
C VAL A 324 -21.82 -22.15 27.48
N GLY A 325 -20.93 -22.69 26.64
CA GLY A 325 -19.78 -23.48 27.07
C GLY A 325 -18.57 -23.31 26.17
N GLU A 326 -17.45 -23.94 26.51
CA GLU A 326 -16.31 -24.07 25.60
C GLU A 326 -16.69 -24.96 24.43
N LEU A 327 -16.43 -24.50 23.22
CA LEU A 327 -16.56 -25.33 22.05
C LEU A 327 -15.39 -26.33 22.00
N VAL A 328 -15.72 -27.62 22.06
CA VAL A 328 -14.77 -28.72 21.87
C VAL A 328 -15.11 -29.41 20.56
N TYR A 329 -14.09 -29.63 19.73
CA TYR A 329 -14.22 -30.27 18.43
C TYR A 329 -13.53 -31.63 18.43
N THR A 330 -14.23 -32.62 17.87
CA THR A 330 -13.67 -33.95 17.59
C THR A 330 -13.84 -34.26 16.11
N GLY A 331 -12.86 -34.94 15.52
CA GLY A 331 -12.90 -35.30 14.11
C GLY A 331 -11.55 -35.80 13.62
N PRO A 332 -11.52 -36.53 12.48
CA PRO A 332 -10.29 -37.11 11.93
C PRO A 332 -9.27 -36.04 11.47
N ASN A 333 -9.69 -34.78 11.30
CA ASN A 333 -8.87 -33.63 10.95
C ASN A 333 -8.23 -32.90 12.14
N VAL A 334 -8.43 -33.36 13.38
CA VAL A 334 -7.77 -32.82 14.57
C VAL A 334 -6.29 -33.23 14.56
N MET A 335 -5.41 -32.24 14.73
CA MET A 335 -3.95 -32.36 14.74
C MET A 335 -3.44 -33.52 15.63
N LEU A 336 -2.22 -33.98 15.36
CA LEU A 336 -1.52 -34.89 16.28
C LEU A 336 -1.20 -34.19 17.60
N GLY A 337 -0.76 -32.92 17.53
CA GLY A 337 -0.34 -32.13 18.69
C GLY A 337 0.51 -30.95 18.25
N TYR A 338 1.14 -30.26 19.20
CA TYR A 338 2.13 -29.23 18.88
C TYR A 338 3.54 -29.81 18.82
N ALA A 339 4.41 -29.16 18.05
CA ALA A 339 5.85 -29.26 18.14
C ALA A 339 6.39 -27.93 18.69
N HIS A 340 7.32 -28.00 19.63
CA HIS A 340 8.08 -26.87 20.15
C HIS A 340 9.57 -26.99 19.80
N THR A 341 10.03 -28.22 19.55
CA THR A 341 11.41 -28.59 19.24
C THR A 341 11.43 -29.70 18.17
N PRO A 342 12.60 -29.97 17.54
CA PRO A 342 12.75 -31.09 16.60
C PRO A 342 12.40 -32.47 17.18
N ASP A 343 12.61 -32.69 18.47
CA ASP A 343 12.32 -33.98 19.11
C ASP A 343 10.81 -34.30 19.11
N ASP A 344 9.96 -33.27 19.09
CA ASP A 344 8.51 -33.42 19.05
C ASP A 344 7.99 -33.99 17.72
N LEU A 345 8.84 -34.01 16.67
CA LEU A 345 8.49 -34.56 15.36
C LEU A 345 8.28 -36.09 15.41
N ALA A 346 8.87 -36.77 16.40
CA ALA A 346 8.74 -38.21 16.61
C ALA A 346 7.45 -38.59 17.36
N LEU A 347 6.80 -37.64 18.03
CA LEU A 347 5.64 -37.91 18.88
C LEU A 347 4.43 -38.37 18.07
N GLY A 348 3.65 -39.29 18.61
CA GLY A 348 2.34 -39.63 18.08
C GLY A 348 1.29 -38.56 18.37
N ARG A 349 0.03 -39.00 18.35
CA ARG A 349 -1.11 -38.17 18.78
C ARG A 349 -1.00 -37.90 20.28
N THR A 350 -1.05 -36.63 20.63
CA THR A 350 -1.12 -36.10 22.01
C THR A 350 -2.43 -35.35 22.26
N VAL A 351 -3.28 -35.21 21.23
CA VAL A 351 -4.58 -34.54 21.30
C VAL A 351 -5.63 -35.35 20.54
N ASP A 352 -6.67 -35.79 21.26
CA ASP A 352 -7.81 -36.53 20.68
C ASP A 352 -9.01 -35.62 20.36
N ALA A 353 -9.17 -34.54 21.13
CA ALA A 353 -10.20 -33.54 20.94
C ALA A 353 -9.59 -32.14 21.01
N LEU A 354 -9.97 -31.28 20.08
CA LEU A 354 -9.53 -29.89 20.07
C LEU A 354 -10.44 -29.06 20.97
N ARG A 355 -9.93 -28.69 22.14
CA ARG A 355 -10.50 -27.58 22.92
C ARG A 355 -10.16 -26.28 22.19
N THR A 356 -11.15 -25.66 21.57
CA THR A 356 -10.93 -24.55 20.63
C THR A 356 -10.50 -23.26 21.33
N GLY A 357 -10.77 -23.14 22.65
CA GLY A 357 -10.66 -21.90 23.41
C GLY A 357 -11.76 -20.88 23.10
N ASP A 358 -12.68 -21.18 22.17
CA ASP A 358 -13.84 -20.35 21.83
C ASP A 358 -15.04 -20.72 22.73
N LEU A 359 -15.80 -19.72 23.20
CA LEU A 359 -17.08 -19.92 23.88
C LEU A 359 -18.18 -19.89 22.84
N ALA A 360 -19.07 -20.88 22.91
CA ALA A 360 -20.16 -21.03 21.97
C ALA A 360 -21.47 -21.40 22.67
N ARG A 361 -22.57 -21.17 21.96
CA ARG A 361 -23.89 -21.69 22.31
C ARG A 361 -24.47 -22.43 21.11
N ARG A 362 -25.35 -23.38 21.39
CA ARG A 362 -26.16 -24.05 20.38
C ARG A 362 -27.54 -23.39 20.33
N THR A 363 -27.98 -22.98 19.15
CA THR A 363 -29.30 -22.36 18.94
C THR A 363 -30.40 -23.42 18.86
N ASP A 364 -31.66 -22.99 18.96
CA ASP A 364 -32.83 -23.88 18.80
C ASP A 364 -32.89 -24.52 17.41
N ALA A 365 -32.30 -23.86 16.40
CA ALA A 365 -32.13 -24.40 15.05
C ALA A 365 -31.01 -25.45 14.94
N GLY A 366 -30.36 -25.80 16.07
CA GLY A 366 -29.26 -26.75 16.13
C GLY A 366 -27.91 -26.23 15.63
N LEU A 367 -27.80 -24.93 15.32
CA LEU A 367 -26.59 -24.28 14.82
C LEU A 367 -25.70 -23.79 15.97
N TYR A 368 -24.41 -23.66 15.72
CA TYR A 368 -23.46 -23.13 16.70
C TYR A 368 -23.16 -21.67 16.41
N GLU A 369 -23.13 -20.86 17.47
CA GLU A 369 -22.72 -19.45 17.45
C GLU A 369 -21.54 -19.24 18.39
N ILE A 370 -20.50 -18.57 17.92
CA ILE A 370 -19.37 -18.17 18.76
C ILE A 370 -19.74 -16.87 19.47
N VAL A 371 -19.78 -16.92 20.81
CA VAL A 371 -20.20 -15.80 21.67
C VAL A 371 -19.04 -15.19 22.46
N GLY A 372 -17.86 -15.83 22.46
CA GLY A 372 -16.67 -15.32 23.14
C GLY A 372 -15.48 -16.26 23.09
N ARG A 373 -14.56 -16.11 24.05
CA ARG A 373 -13.37 -16.98 24.22
C ARG A 373 -13.02 -17.18 25.69
N ARG A 374 -12.53 -18.38 26.01
CA ARG A 374 -11.98 -18.75 27.34
C ARG A 374 -10.56 -18.27 27.51
N SER A 375 -9.69 -18.69 26.60
CA SER A 375 -8.28 -18.32 26.61
C SER A 375 -8.14 -16.86 26.22
N ARG A 376 -7.23 -16.15 26.89
CA ARG A 376 -7.02 -14.70 26.73
C ARG A 376 -6.62 -14.27 25.31
N PHE A 377 -6.36 -15.20 24.38
CA PHE A 377 -6.04 -14.85 22.99
C PHE A 377 -7.23 -14.24 22.22
N VAL A 378 -6.94 -13.23 21.40
CA VAL A 378 -7.91 -12.43 20.64
C VAL A 378 -7.65 -12.58 19.13
N LYS A 379 -8.68 -12.55 18.27
CA LYS A 379 -8.49 -12.69 16.80
C LYS A 379 -8.78 -11.34 16.18
N ILE A 380 -7.77 -10.48 16.20
CA ILE A 380 -7.89 -9.14 15.68
C ILE A 380 -7.47 -9.20 14.20
N LEU A 381 -8.38 -8.82 13.30
CA LEU A 381 -8.15 -8.85 11.84
C LEU A 381 -7.75 -10.24 11.29
N GLY A 382 -8.22 -11.32 11.93
CA GLY A 382 -7.91 -12.71 11.54
C GLY A 382 -6.55 -13.22 12.04
N LEU A 383 -5.76 -12.38 12.73
CA LEU A 383 -4.50 -12.76 13.38
C LEU A 383 -4.77 -13.19 14.82
N ARG A 384 -4.24 -14.35 15.23
CA ARG A 384 -4.41 -14.89 16.59
C ARG A 384 -3.37 -14.31 17.54
N ILE A 385 -3.77 -13.39 18.39
CA ILE A 385 -2.87 -12.66 19.30
C ILE A 385 -3.05 -13.18 20.73
N ASP A 386 -1.97 -13.51 21.43
CA ASP A 386 -1.99 -13.85 22.86
C ASP A 386 -1.56 -12.63 23.71
N PRO A 387 -2.49 -11.93 24.39
CA PRO A 387 -2.16 -10.78 25.22
C PRO A 387 -1.20 -11.10 26.35
N GLN A 388 -1.22 -12.31 26.91
CA GLN A 388 -0.29 -12.68 27.99
C GLN A 388 1.14 -12.80 27.49
N ARG A 389 1.33 -13.24 26.24
CA ARG A 389 2.64 -13.25 25.59
C ARG A 389 3.17 -11.83 25.43
N ILE A 390 2.31 -10.87 25.10
CA ILE A 390 2.68 -9.45 24.99
C ILE A 390 3.05 -8.88 26.37
N GLU A 391 2.29 -9.21 27.42
CA GLU A 391 2.63 -8.85 28.81
C GLU A 391 4.02 -9.37 29.20
N ALA A 392 4.28 -10.66 28.97
CA ALA A 392 5.55 -11.29 29.29
C ALA A 392 6.72 -10.66 28.52
N ILE A 393 6.55 -10.36 27.23
CA ILE A 393 7.58 -9.69 26.42
C ILE A 393 7.88 -8.27 26.92
N LEU A 394 6.84 -7.50 27.24
CA LEU A 394 7.00 -6.14 27.77
C LEU A 394 7.72 -6.14 29.13
N GLU A 395 7.43 -7.12 29.98
CA GLU A 395 8.10 -7.28 31.28
C GLU A 395 9.55 -7.79 31.12
N GLU A 396 9.75 -8.94 30.48
CA GLU A 396 11.06 -9.63 30.41
C GLU A 396 12.09 -8.87 29.56
N ARG A 397 11.69 -8.31 28.42
CA ARG A 397 12.63 -7.66 27.47
C ARG A 397 12.76 -6.17 27.68
N HIS A 398 11.75 -5.54 28.27
CA HIS A 398 11.65 -4.08 28.34
C HIS A 398 11.42 -3.54 29.75
N GLY A 399 11.16 -4.42 30.74
CA GLY A 399 10.88 -4.08 32.13
C GLY A 399 9.69 -3.13 32.26
N VAL A 400 8.70 -3.23 31.37
CA VAL A 400 7.48 -2.44 31.37
C VAL A 400 6.34 -3.32 31.88
N SER A 401 5.89 -3.04 33.10
CA SER A 401 4.78 -3.76 33.69
C SER A 401 3.47 -3.36 33.03
N ALA A 402 2.78 -4.33 32.44
CA ALA A 402 1.58 -4.12 31.64
C ALA A 402 0.54 -5.23 31.85
N LEU A 403 -0.73 -4.87 31.67
CA LEU A 403 -1.84 -5.80 31.45
C LEU A 403 -2.37 -5.58 30.03
N CYS A 404 -2.55 -6.67 29.29
CA CYS A 404 -3.06 -6.65 27.93
C CYS A 404 -4.38 -7.43 27.85
N ALA A 405 -5.38 -6.83 27.24
CA ALA A 405 -6.63 -7.53 26.92
C ALA A 405 -7.21 -6.93 25.64
N GLY A 406 -7.94 -7.71 24.87
CA GLY A 406 -8.58 -7.23 23.65
C GLY A 406 -9.88 -7.94 23.36
N ASP A 407 -10.48 -7.56 22.24
CA ASP A 407 -11.58 -8.26 21.58
C ASP A 407 -11.23 -8.46 20.10
N ASP A 408 -12.20 -8.73 19.24
CA ASP A 408 -11.94 -8.95 17.80
C ASP A 408 -11.66 -7.63 17.04
N GLU A 409 -11.87 -6.46 17.68
CA GLU A 409 -11.69 -5.13 17.07
C GLU A 409 -10.34 -4.49 17.43
N GLY A 410 -9.81 -4.76 18.62
CA GLY A 410 -8.54 -4.20 19.04
C GLY A 410 -7.96 -4.77 20.34
N LEU A 411 -6.69 -4.45 20.57
CA LEU A 411 -5.91 -4.80 21.76
C LEU A 411 -5.69 -3.55 22.60
N ALA A 412 -6.08 -3.58 23.87
CA ALA A 412 -5.66 -2.60 24.87
C ALA A 412 -4.43 -3.10 25.64
N VAL A 413 -3.49 -2.19 25.85
CA VAL A 413 -2.28 -2.37 26.64
C VAL A 413 -2.28 -1.29 27.71
N VAL A 414 -2.50 -1.69 28.96
CA VAL A 414 -2.42 -0.79 30.11
C VAL A 414 -1.06 -0.99 30.76
N ALA A 415 -0.22 0.04 30.78
CA ALA A 415 1.14 -0.05 31.29
C ALA A 415 1.41 1.00 32.37
N VAL A 416 2.32 0.68 33.29
CA VAL A 416 2.78 1.64 34.31
C VAL A 416 3.80 2.60 33.68
N PRO A 417 3.68 3.93 33.89
CA PRO A 417 4.65 4.91 33.43
C PRO A 417 6.09 4.54 33.81
N LYS A 418 6.95 4.41 32.80
CA LYS A 418 8.38 4.16 32.96
C LYS A 418 9.18 5.22 32.20
N PRO A 419 10.24 5.81 32.79
CA PRO A 419 11.09 6.77 32.10
C PRO A 419 11.59 6.23 30.75
N GLY A 420 11.35 6.99 29.68
CA GLY A 420 11.72 6.61 28.31
C GLY A 420 10.72 5.72 27.56
N TRP A 421 9.60 5.34 28.18
CA TRP A 421 8.53 4.53 27.57
C TRP A 421 7.20 5.29 27.59
N ASP A 422 6.89 5.93 26.47
CA ASP A 422 5.59 6.58 26.23
C ASP A 422 4.63 5.64 25.48
N GLU A 423 3.35 6.02 25.40
CA GLU A 423 2.32 5.26 24.66
C GLU A 423 2.74 4.95 23.22
N ARG A 424 3.45 5.87 22.56
CA ARG A 424 3.91 5.71 21.18
C ARG A 424 5.01 4.67 21.04
N ARG A 425 5.90 4.54 22.03
CA ARG A 425 6.99 3.57 22.05
C ARG A 425 6.48 2.19 22.43
N ILE A 426 5.61 2.10 23.43
CA ILE A 426 4.93 0.85 23.79
C ILE A 426 4.08 0.37 22.61
N ARG A 427 3.29 1.24 21.98
CA ARG A 427 2.46 0.88 20.82
C ARG A 427 3.30 0.37 19.66
N ARG A 428 4.42 1.02 19.35
CA ARG A 428 5.35 0.54 18.32
C ARG A 428 5.91 -0.85 18.65
N ARG A 429 6.33 -1.10 19.89
CA ARG A 429 6.83 -2.43 20.28
C ARG A 429 5.77 -3.51 20.21
N VAL A 430 4.56 -3.21 20.64
CA VAL A 430 3.45 -4.17 20.55
C VAL A 430 3.09 -4.43 19.08
N VAL A 431 3.13 -3.42 18.20
CA VAL A 431 2.98 -3.59 16.74
C VAL A 431 4.06 -4.52 16.17
N ASP A 432 5.32 -4.27 16.51
CA ASP A 432 6.47 -5.06 16.04
C ASP A 432 6.35 -6.53 16.47
N GLU A 433 5.89 -6.79 17.70
CA GLU A 433 5.86 -8.14 18.31
C GLU A 433 4.65 -9.00 17.89
N CYS A 434 3.49 -8.40 17.62
CA CYS A 434 2.26 -9.16 17.34
C CYS A 434 1.72 -9.00 15.91
N GLY A 435 2.36 -8.17 15.06
CA GLY A 435 2.00 -7.99 13.66
C GLY A 435 0.66 -7.27 13.43
N LEU A 436 0.00 -6.80 14.50
CA LEU A 436 -1.20 -5.98 14.39
C LEU A 436 -0.87 -4.58 13.89
N PRO A 437 -1.68 -3.97 13.01
CA PRO A 437 -1.50 -2.58 12.63
C PRO A 437 -1.69 -1.66 13.84
N ALA A 438 -0.93 -0.57 13.92
CA ALA A 438 -0.94 0.36 15.06
C ALA A 438 -2.34 0.90 15.44
N ARG A 439 -3.30 0.89 14.50
CA ARG A 439 -4.70 1.26 14.73
C ARG A 439 -5.50 0.26 15.57
N ALA A 440 -5.05 -1.00 15.63
CA ALA A 440 -5.67 -2.08 16.38
C ALA A 440 -5.05 -2.25 17.78
N ILE A 441 -4.11 -1.36 18.17
CA ILE A 441 -3.45 -1.39 19.48
C ILE A 441 -3.64 -0.03 20.15
N ARG A 442 -4.29 -0.03 21.31
CA ARG A 442 -4.49 1.12 22.18
C ARG A 442 -3.57 0.96 23.38
N VAL A 443 -2.84 2.01 23.71
CA VAL A 443 -1.95 1.99 24.88
C VAL A 443 -2.41 3.07 25.84
N HIS A 444 -2.59 2.69 27.10
CA HIS A 444 -2.98 3.57 28.18
C HIS A 444 -1.93 3.51 29.28
N LEU A 445 -1.43 4.66 29.71
CA LEU A 445 -0.49 4.74 30.82
C LEU A 445 -1.24 5.07 32.12
N LEU A 446 -1.25 4.12 33.07
CA LEU A 446 -1.91 4.30 34.36
C LEU A 446 -0.89 4.21 35.51
N PRO A 447 -1.02 5.04 36.58
CA PRO A 447 -0.08 5.01 37.71
C PRO A 447 0.07 3.63 38.35
N GLU A 448 -0.99 2.84 38.36
CA GLU A 448 -1.02 1.46 38.82
C GLU A 448 -1.85 0.59 37.86
N LEU A 449 -1.51 -0.71 37.80
CA LEU A 449 -2.27 -1.67 36.99
C LEU A 449 -3.64 -1.94 37.63
N PRO A 450 -4.74 -1.95 36.85
CA PRO A 450 -6.08 -2.25 37.37
C PRO A 450 -6.12 -3.58 38.13
N ARG A 451 -6.68 -3.57 39.35
CA ARG A 451 -6.86 -4.75 40.22
C ARG A 451 -8.28 -4.82 40.77
N LEU A 452 -8.78 -6.03 40.97
CA LEU A 452 -10.04 -6.32 41.66
C LEU A 452 -9.90 -6.08 43.17
N PRO A 453 -11.01 -5.92 43.92
CA PRO A 453 -10.99 -5.81 45.39
C PRO A 453 -10.30 -6.99 46.10
N THR A 454 -10.16 -8.14 45.42
CA THR A 454 -9.45 -9.34 45.89
C THR A 454 -7.94 -9.30 45.66
N GLY A 455 -7.40 -8.22 45.08
CA GLY A 455 -5.97 -8.03 44.78
C GLY A 455 -5.49 -8.61 43.44
N LYS A 456 -6.36 -9.36 42.73
CA LYS A 456 -6.07 -9.97 41.42
C LYS A 456 -6.12 -8.93 40.27
N PRO A 457 -5.37 -9.10 39.15
CA PRO A 457 -5.46 -8.20 37.99
C PRO A 457 -6.87 -8.11 37.39
N ASP A 458 -7.32 -6.89 37.07
CA ASP A 458 -8.65 -6.61 36.52
C ASP A 458 -8.61 -6.47 34.99
N TYR A 459 -8.58 -7.60 34.31
CA TYR A 459 -8.60 -7.66 32.85
C TYR A 459 -9.93 -7.22 32.22
N ARG A 460 -11.03 -7.16 32.99
CA ARG A 460 -12.33 -6.69 32.49
C ARG A 460 -12.28 -5.19 32.22
N THR A 461 -11.68 -4.44 33.14
CA THR A 461 -11.42 -3.00 32.96
C THR A 461 -10.45 -2.74 31.81
N VAL A 462 -9.36 -3.52 31.70
CA VAL A 462 -8.42 -3.39 30.57
C VAL A 462 -9.10 -3.67 29.23
N ARG A 463 -9.98 -4.68 29.15
CA ARG A 463 -10.73 -5.01 27.92
C ARG A 463 -11.71 -3.91 27.52
N ALA A 464 -12.35 -3.24 28.48
CA ALA A 464 -13.24 -2.11 28.18
C ALA A 464 -12.50 -0.97 27.46
N LEU A 465 -11.22 -0.77 27.78
CA LEU A 465 -10.35 0.21 27.15
C LEU A 465 -9.87 -0.17 25.74
N ALA A 466 -10.17 -1.39 25.27
CA ALA A 466 -9.90 -1.84 23.90
C ALA A 466 -10.94 -1.32 22.91
N ARG A 467 -12.14 -0.99 23.40
CA ARG A 467 -13.25 -0.46 22.61
C ARG A 467 -13.07 1.03 22.32
N PRO A 468 -13.61 1.54 21.20
CA PRO A 468 -13.80 2.98 21.01
C PRO A 468 -14.59 3.56 22.19
N ASP A 469 -14.23 4.75 22.66
CA ASP A 469 -15.13 5.49 23.54
C ASP A 469 -16.42 5.76 22.76
N ASP A 470 -17.53 5.18 23.19
CA ASP A 470 -18.90 5.40 22.65
C ASP A 470 -19.44 6.82 22.94
N ALA A 471 -18.55 7.79 23.17
CA ALA A 471 -18.89 9.20 23.26
C ALA A 471 -18.65 9.87 21.90
N GLY A 472 -19.59 9.66 20.97
CA GLY A 472 -19.79 10.55 19.82
C GLY A 472 -19.56 9.93 18.44
N ALA A 473 -20.40 8.97 18.06
CA ALA A 473 -20.74 8.79 16.65
C ALA A 473 -21.98 9.65 16.32
N PRO A 474 -22.11 10.11 15.07
CA PRO A 474 -23.28 9.66 14.34
C PRO A 474 -22.91 8.94 13.04
N ALA A 475 -23.72 7.93 12.74
CA ALA A 475 -23.65 6.99 11.65
C ALA A 475 -23.70 7.62 10.24
N GLY A 476 -23.04 6.97 9.27
CA GLY A 476 -23.38 6.98 7.85
C GLY A 476 -22.29 7.46 6.87
N GLY A 477 -21.74 6.55 6.05
CA GLY A 477 -21.30 6.88 4.66
C GLY A 477 -19.87 6.52 4.19
N ALA A 478 -19.79 5.42 3.42
CA ALA A 478 -18.95 5.21 2.21
C ALA A 478 -17.40 5.06 2.25
N GLY A 479 -16.93 3.86 1.86
CA GLY A 479 -15.98 3.66 0.75
C GLY A 479 -14.47 3.77 1.01
N THR A 480 -13.70 2.74 0.64
CA THR A 480 -12.50 3.04 -0.16
C THR A 480 -12.91 3.83 -1.36
N ASP A 481 -12.10 4.75 -1.82
CA ASP A 481 -10.74 5.09 -1.57
C ASP A 481 -10.82 6.37 -0.82
N ASP A 482 -10.48 6.34 0.45
CA ASP A 482 -10.40 7.59 1.18
C ASP A 482 -9.22 8.36 0.55
N LEU A 483 -9.48 9.09 -0.55
CA LEU A 483 -8.53 10.04 -1.08
C LEU A 483 -8.27 11.05 0.04
N CYS A 484 -9.12 11.14 1.08
CA CYS A 484 -8.81 11.83 2.32
C CYS A 484 -7.64 11.18 3.05
N ALA A 485 -7.56 9.86 3.20
CA ALA A 485 -6.39 9.15 3.72
C ALA A 485 -5.13 9.24 2.81
N LEU A 486 -5.29 9.40 1.49
CA LEU A 486 -4.18 9.70 0.57
C LEU A 486 -3.67 11.13 0.77
N TYR A 487 -4.60 12.08 0.82
CA TYR A 487 -4.33 13.50 1.03
C TYR A 487 -3.80 13.75 2.44
N ALA A 488 -4.27 13.01 3.44
CA ALA A 488 -3.76 13.04 4.82
C ALA A 488 -2.30 12.60 4.89
N ARG A 489 -1.92 11.60 4.09
CA ARG A 489 -0.58 11.03 4.05
C ARG A 489 0.43 11.90 3.28
N ILE A 490 0.06 12.42 2.11
CA ILE A 490 0.96 13.24 1.25
C ILE A 490 1.05 14.68 1.75
N LEU A 491 -0.05 15.25 2.25
CA LEU A 491 -0.07 16.63 2.77
C LEU A 491 0.31 16.70 4.26
N ASP A 492 0.53 15.55 4.91
CA ASP A 492 0.89 15.39 6.32
C ASP A 492 -0.12 16.07 7.29
N ARG A 493 -1.40 15.66 7.17
CA ARG A 493 -2.56 16.30 7.79
C ARG A 493 -3.50 15.24 8.37
N THR A 494 -4.10 15.53 9.52
CA THR A 494 -5.03 14.61 10.21
C THR A 494 -6.50 15.07 10.13
N ASP A 495 -6.78 16.18 9.46
CA ASP A 495 -8.09 16.86 9.36
C ASP A 495 -8.68 16.84 7.94
N VAL A 496 -8.47 15.74 7.21
CA VAL A 496 -8.86 15.60 5.81
C VAL A 496 -10.25 14.97 5.67
N THR A 497 -11.14 15.59 4.91
CA THR A 497 -12.55 15.13 4.73
C THR A 497 -12.94 14.93 3.26
N PRO A 498 -14.03 14.22 2.93
CA PRO A 498 -14.44 13.97 1.54
C PRO A 498 -14.79 15.22 0.71
N ASP A 499 -15.25 16.29 1.35
CA ASP A 499 -15.47 17.61 0.71
C ASP A 499 -14.18 18.40 0.53
N SER A 500 -13.09 17.93 1.14
CA SER A 500 -11.80 18.58 1.03
C SER A 500 -11.28 18.44 -0.39
N THR A 501 -10.74 19.54 -0.91
CA THR A 501 -10.04 19.56 -2.21
C THR A 501 -8.54 19.59 -1.97
N PHE A 502 -7.74 19.23 -2.97
CA PHE A 502 -6.28 19.18 -2.84
C PHE A 502 -5.73 20.54 -2.43
N VAL A 503 -6.30 21.56 -3.06
CA VAL A 503 -6.04 22.92 -2.68
C VAL A 503 -6.58 23.25 -1.29
N GLY A 504 -7.82 22.83 -0.99
CA GLY A 504 -8.51 23.03 0.29
C GLY A 504 -7.70 22.58 1.51
N LEU A 505 -6.79 21.62 1.34
CA LEU A 505 -5.94 21.06 2.39
C LEU A 505 -4.54 21.65 2.44
N GLY A 506 -4.27 22.64 1.59
CA GLY A 506 -2.98 23.31 1.49
C GLY A 506 -1.96 22.60 0.62
N GLY A 507 -2.41 21.77 -0.32
CA GLY A 507 -1.56 21.18 -1.36
C GLY A 507 -0.91 22.25 -2.23
N ASP A 508 0.32 21.97 -2.66
CA ASP A 508 1.18 22.86 -3.44
C ASP A 508 1.72 22.15 -4.68
N SER A 509 2.52 22.86 -5.48
CA SER A 509 3.01 22.35 -6.76
C SER A 509 3.90 21.11 -6.64
N LEU A 510 4.56 20.87 -5.49
CA LEU A 510 5.45 19.72 -5.26
C LEU A 510 4.63 18.49 -4.87
N SER A 511 3.79 18.63 -3.83
CA SER A 511 2.83 17.61 -3.41
C SER A 511 1.80 17.29 -4.49
N TYR A 512 1.56 18.20 -5.44
CA TYR A 512 0.65 17.98 -6.56
C TYR A 512 1.17 16.94 -7.54
N VAL A 513 2.47 16.88 -7.78
CA VAL A 513 3.07 15.89 -8.70
C VAL A 513 3.02 14.51 -8.07
N GLU A 514 3.40 14.40 -6.80
CA GLU A 514 3.30 13.13 -6.05
C GLU A 514 1.84 12.67 -5.93
N MET A 515 0.93 13.61 -5.65
CA MET A 515 -0.51 13.35 -5.56
C MET A 515 -1.11 12.99 -6.91
N SER A 516 -0.77 13.68 -8.01
CA SER A 516 -1.33 13.39 -9.34
C SER A 516 -0.92 12.01 -9.81
N LEU A 517 0.33 11.59 -9.58
CA LEU A 517 0.80 10.25 -9.92
C LEU A 517 0.05 9.19 -9.11
N HIS A 518 -0.10 9.38 -7.80
CA HIS A 518 -0.81 8.43 -6.94
C HIS A 518 -2.33 8.44 -7.16
N LEU A 519 -2.91 9.56 -7.60
CA LEU A 519 -4.32 9.63 -8.00
C LEU A 519 -4.55 9.06 -9.39
N GLU A 520 -3.66 9.27 -10.35
CA GLU A 520 -3.74 8.67 -11.69
C GLU A 520 -3.49 7.15 -11.60
N GLU A 521 -2.62 6.69 -10.70
CA GLU A 521 -2.45 5.27 -10.34
C GLU A 521 -3.72 4.66 -9.71
N ARG A 522 -4.50 5.43 -8.94
CA ARG A 522 -5.70 4.95 -8.24
C ARG A 522 -7.01 5.13 -9.00
N LEU A 523 -7.10 6.15 -9.85
CA LEU A 523 -8.30 6.50 -10.62
C LEU A 523 -8.19 6.07 -12.10
N GLY A 524 -6.98 5.72 -12.58
CA GLY A 524 -6.71 5.25 -13.95
C GLY A 524 -6.75 6.35 -15.02
N HIS A 525 -7.73 7.26 -14.94
CA HIS A 525 -7.77 8.51 -15.69
C HIS A 525 -8.06 9.64 -14.71
N LEU A 526 -7.14 10.60 -14.61
CA LEU A 526 -7.25 11.72 -13.70
C LEU A 526 -7.95 12.92 -14.40
N PRO A 527 -9.12 13.39 -13.94
CA PRO A 527 -9.79 14.53 -14.55
C PRO A 527 -8.91 15.79 -14.47
N ALA A 528 -8.87 16.61 -15.53
CA ALA A 528 -8.03 17.81 -15.57
C ALA A 528 -8.28 18.82 -14.43
N SER A 529 -9.43 18.74 -13.76
CA SER A 529 -9.86 19.59 -12.64
C SER A 529 -9.71 18.96 -11.24
N TRP A 530 -9.05 17.80 -11.12
CA TRP A 530 -9.09 16.97 -9.91
C TRP A 530 -8.69 17.70 -8.60
N HIS A 531 -7.73 18.62 -8.69
CA HIS A 531 -7.21 19.38 -7.55
C HIS A 531 -8.21 20.34 -6.91
N THR A 532 -9.24 20.75 -7.64
CA THR A 532 -10.35 21.58 -7.17
C THR A 532 -11.65 20.81 -7.04
N THR A 533 -11.68 19.56 -7.48
CA THR A 533 -12.82 18.66 -7.31
C THR A 533 -12.75 18.08 -5.89
N PRO A 534 -13.83 18.17 -5.10
CA PRO A 534 -13.89 17.52 -3.79
C PRO A 534 -13.48 16.05 -3.90
N ILE A 535 -12.73 15.56 -2.93
CA ILE A 535 -12.23 14.17 -2.91
C ILE A 535 -13.36 13.16 -3.20
N GLY A 536 -14.56 13.37 -2.66
CA GLY A 536 -15.74 12.54 -2.91
C GLY A 536 -16.26 12.59 -4.36
N GLU A 537 -16.06 13.70 -5.08
CA GLU A 537 -16.54 13.91 -6.46
C GLU A 537 -15.58 13.39 -7.53
N LEU A 538 -14.32 13.11 -7.18
CA LEU A 538 -13.35 12.44 -8.07
C LEU A 538 -13.78 11.03 -8.50
N ARG A 539 -14.93 10.57 -8.00
CA ARG A 539 -15.49 9.22 -8.11
C ARG A 539 -16.76 9.13 -8.97
N SER A 540 -17.33 10.24 -9.45
CA SER A 540 -18.65 10.19 -10.12
C SER A 540 -18.64 9.56 -11.54
N PRO A 541 -19.48 8.53 -11.83
CA PRO A 541 -19.65 7.89 -13.15
C PRO A 541 -20.36 8.73 -14.25
N ALA A 542 -20.80 9.96 -13.96
CA ALA A 542 -21.82 10.66 -14.77
C ALA A 542 -21.34 11.40 -16.04
N ARG A 543 -20.10 11.20 -16.54
CA ARG A 543 -19.62 11.86 -17.78
C ARG A 543 -19.05 10.94 -18.86
N LYS A 544 -19.59 9.72 -18.95
CA LYS A 544 -19.57 8.93 -20.21
C LYS A 544 -20.76 9.25 -21.14
N ALA A 545 -21.56 10.28 -20.85
CA ALA A 545 -22.67 10.70 -21.70
C ALA A 545 -22.42 12.08 -22.35
N ALA A 546 -21.37 12.23 -23.18
CA ALA A 546 -21.30 13.23 -24.26
C ALA A 546 -19.99 13.13 -25.10
N ALA A 547 -20.00 12.23 -26.10
CA ALA A 547 -19.46 12.34 -27.48
C ALA A 547 -17.95 12.66 -27.77
N PRO A 548 -17.44 12.44 -29.02
CA PRO A 548 -17.83 11.50 -30.08
C PRO A 548 -16.69 10.55 -30.54
N ARG A 549 -17.06 9.53 -31.32
CA ARG A 549 -16.15 8.65 -32.07
C ARG A 549 -15.34 9.47 -33.10
N ARG A 550 -14.01 9.32 -33.12
CA ARG A 550 -13.21 9.31 -34.36
C ARG A 550 -11.84 8.67 -34.15
N SER A 551 -11.49 7.85 -35.13
CA SER A 551 -10.33 6.98 -35.23
C SER A 551 -9.02 7.74 -35.49
N TRP A 552 -7.94 7.32 -34.83
CA TRP A 552 -6.67 6.93 -35.47
C TRP A 552 -5.70 6.34 -34.43
N GLY A 553 -5.11 5.18 -34.74
CA GLY A 553 -3.88 4.67 -34.12
C GLY A 553 -4.01 3.86 -32.83
N ARG A 554 -3.65 2.57 -32.89
CA ARG A 554 -3.49 1.65 -31.77
C ARG A 554 -2.52 2.19 -30.70
N ALA A 555 -2.98 2.26 -29.45
CA ALA A 555 -2.22 1.95 -28.23
C ALA A 555 -3.16 2.05 -27.01
N GLY A 556 -3.38 0.95 -26.27
CA GLY A 556 -4.02 0.98 -24.95
C GLY A 556 -3.07 1.56 -23.90
N GLY A 557 -2.71 2.84 -24.04
CA GLY A 557 -1.65 3.50 -23.29
C GLY A 557 -2.17 4.35 -22.12
N ARG A 558 -1.41 4.36 -21.03
CA ARG A 558 -1.59 5.23 -19.86
C ARG A 558 -1.40 6.71 -20.27
N SER A 559 -1.79 7.68 -19.45
CA SER A 559 -1.54 9.11 -19.72
C SER A 559 -0.60 9.73 -18.69
N LEU A 560 0.00 10.87 -19.00
CA LEU A 560 0.84 11.68 -18.10
C LEU A 560 0.36 13.14 -18.16
N GLU A 561 0.15 13.78 -17.02
CA GLU A 561 -0.20 15.20 -17.01
C GLU A 561 0.86 16.07 -17.69
N THR A 562 0.42 16.94 -18.59
CA THR A 562 1.33 17.79 -19.37
C THR A 562 2.16 18.71 -18.47
N SER A 563 1.61 19.22 -17.37
CA SER A 563 2.38 20.05 -16.44
C SER A 563 3.49 19.26 -15.72
N VAL A 564 3.32 17.95 -15.49
CA VAL A 564 4.33 17.06 -14.92
C VAL A 564 5.37 16.71 -15.97
N ALA A 565 4.93 16.35 -17.17
CA ALA A 565 5.80 16.05 -18.31
C ALA A 565 6.70 17.24 -18.66
N LEU A 566 6.14 18.45 -18.75
CA LEU A 566 6.90 19.65 -19.07
C LEU A 566 7.89 20.02 -17.97
N ARG A 567 7.60 19.76 -16.68
CA ARG A 567 8.59 19.95 -15.61
C ARG A 567 9.75 18.97 -15.73
N ALA A 568 9.47 17.70 -16.00
CA ALA A 568 10.48 16.67 -16.18
C ALA A 568 11.38 16.97 -17.40
N VAL A 569 10.77 17.35 -18.53
CA VAL A 569 11.51 17.74 -19.74
C VAL A 569 12.31 19.02 -19.49
N ALA A 570 11.72 20.04 -18.89
CA ALA A 570 12.39 21.31 -18.65
C ALA A 570 13.61 21.17 -17.72
N ILE A 571 13.53 20.36 -16.65
CA ILE A 571 14.69 20.18 -15.77
C ILE A 571 15.83 19.44 -16.47
N VAL A 572 15.52 18.44 -17.29
CA VAL A 572 16.53 17.75 -18.13
C VAL A 572 17.14 18.74 -19.14
N CYS A 573 16.33 19.60 -19.76
CA CYS A 573 16.83 20.61 -20.70
C CYS A 573 17.70 21.69 -20.05
N ILE A 574 17.37 22.12 -18.83
CA ILE A 574 18.19 23.09 -18.07
C ILE A 574 19.58 22.51 -17.81
N VAL A 575 19.64 21.32 -17.20
CA VAL A 575 20.92 20.69 -16.86
C VAL A 575 21.69 20.32 -18.12
N GLY A 576 21.02 19.73 -19.13
CA GLY A 576 21.66 19.34 -20.39
C GLY A 576 22.24 20.52 -21.17
N SER A 577 21.62 21.70 -21.08
CA SER A 577 22.14 22.92 -21.72
C SER A 577 23.35 23.51 -20.98
N HIS A 578 23.40 23.41 -19.65
CA HIS A 578 24.56 23.89 -18.86
C HIS A 578 25.78 22.97 -19.01
N VAL A 579 25.54 21.66 -19.15
CA VAL A 579 26.57 20.64 -19.43
C VAL A 579 26.99 20.64 -20.92
N ARG A 580 26.42 21.54 -21.74
CA ARG A 580 26.73 21.69 -23.18
C ARG A 580 26.39 20.47 -24.06
N LEU A 581 25.65 19.49 -23.51
CA LEU A 581 25.22 18.28 -24.24
C LEU A 581 24.27 18.58 -25.40
N PHE A 582 23.38 19.56 -25.24
CA PHE A 582 22.52 20.06 -26.31
C PHE A 582 22.09 21.51 -26.05
N GLU A 583 21.86 22.27 -27.11
CA GLU A 583 21.57 23.71 -27.05
C GLU A 583 20.06 24.04 -26.92
N ILE A 584 19.30 23.22 -26.19
CA ILE A 584 17.85 23.44 -25.98
C ILE A 584 17.64 24.26 -24.71
N ARG A 585 17.84 25.57 -24.85
CA ARG A 585 17.63 26.56 -23.80
C ARG A 585 16.13 26.88 -23.61
N GLY A 586 15.78 27.53 -22.49
CA GLY A 586 14.42 28.00 -22.21
C GLY A 586 13.61 27.13 -21.25
N GLY A 587 14.17 26.04 -20.73
CA GLY A 587 13.51 25.21 -19.72
C GLY A 587 13.07 26.00 -18.48
N ALA A 588 13.89 26.91 -17.97
CA ALA A 588 13.54 27.75 -16.81
C ALA A 588 12.37 28.70 -17.12
N HIS A 589 12.33 29.29 -18.32
CA HIS A 589 11.24 30.14 -18.80
C HIS A 589 9.92 29.37 -18.95
N LEU A 590 10.00 28.15 -19.46
CA LEU A 590 8.85 27.24 -19.52
C LEU A 590 8.38 26.85 -18.10
N LEU A 591 9.30 26.60 -17.17
CA LEU A 591 8.97 26.33 -15.76
C LEU A 591 8.28 27.53 -15.09
N LEU A 592 8.59 28.78 -15.46
CA LEU A 592 7.86 29.96 -14.96
C LEU A 592 6.40 29.95 -15.43
N ALA A 593 6.15 29.63 -16.70
CA ALA A 593 4.79 29.48 -17.21
C ALA A 593 4.05 28.31 -16.52
N VAL A 594 4.72 27.17 -16.33
CA VAL A 594 4.15 26.04 -15.59
C VAL A 594 3.93 26.38 -14.10
N ALA A 595 4.79 27.18 -13.49
CA ALA A 595 4.63 27.66 -12.12
C ALA A 595 3.41 28.57 -11.99
N GLY A 596 3.21 29.51 -12.93
CA GLY A 596 2.02 30.35 -12.98
C GLY A 596 0.73 29.55 -13.21
N PHE A 597 0.78 28.56 -14.09
CA PHE A 597 -0.33 27.64 -14.34
C PHE A 597 -0.71 26.86 -13.08
N ASN A 598 0.27 26.35 -12.35
CA ASN A 598 0.06 25.59 -11.12
C ASN A 598 -0.32 26.48 -9.93
N PHE A 599 0.23 27.69 -9.83
CA PHE A 599 -0.18 28.70 -8.85
C PHE A 599 -1.67 29.02 -8.99
N ALA A 600 -2.13 29.26 -10.22
CA ALA A 600 -3.52 29.56 -10.50
C ALA A 600 -4.48 28.39 -10.22
N ARG A 601 -3.97 27.16 -10.33
CA ARG A 601 -4.69 25.93 -10.00
C ARG A 601 -4.72 25.67 -8.50
N PHE A 602 -3.61 25.85 -7.79
CA PHE A 602 -3.45 25.38 -6.41
C PHE A 602 -3.48 26.43 -5.32
N LEU A 603 -3.23 27.70 -5.64
CA LEU A 603 -3.15 28.76 -4.63
C LEU A 603 -4.26 29.80 -4.80
N LEU A 604 -4.91 29.83 -5.97
CA LEU A 604 -6.03 30.72 -6.28
C LEU A 604 -7.39 30.01 -6.23
N THR A 605 -7.77 29.60 -5.03
CA THR A 605 -9.06 28.96 -4.76
C THR A 605 -10.04 29.87 -4.02
N SER A 606 -11.26 29.39 -3.84
CA SER A 606 -12.35 30.10 -3.17
C SER A 606 -12.08 30.44 -1.70
N ALA A 607 -11.06 29.82 -1.08
CA ALA A 607 -10.67 30.02 0.32
C ALA A 607 -10.52 31.51 0.70
N GLU A 608 -10.74 31.82 1.98
CA GLU A 608 -10.62 33.19 2.48
C GLU A 608 -9.22 33.77 2.24
N ARG A 609 -9.16 35.09 2.04
CA ARG A 609 -7.92 35.82 1.72
C ARG A 609 -6.78 35.49 2.70
N ARG A 610 -7.06 35.42 4.01
CA ARG A 610 -6.07 35.09 5.04
C ARG A 610 -5.48 33.69 4.86
N GLU A 611 -6.30 32.71 4.49
CA GLU A 611 -5.84 31.34 4.27
C GLU A 611 -5.06 31.21 2.97
N ARG A 612 -5.47 31.90 1.89
CA ARG A 612 -4.69 31.99 0.64
C ARG A 612 -3.30 32.57 0.89
N VAL A 613 -3.23 33.68 1.63
CA VAL A 613 -1.97 34.33 2.03
C VAL A 613 -1.10 33.37 2.85
N ARG A 614 -1.70 32.67 3.83
CA ARG A 614 -0.97 31.69 4.67
C ARG A 614 -0.44 30.50 3.87
N ARG A 615 -1.20 29.99 2.89
CA ARG A 615 -0.79 28.88 2.02
C ARG A 615 0.30 29.27 1.05
N THR A 616 0.14 30.41 0.38
CA THR A 616 1.17 30.95 -0.51
C THR A 616 2.46 31.25 0.28
N GLY A 617 2.37 31.81 1.48
CA GLY A 617 3.53 32.00 2.36
C GLY A 617 4.22 30.68 2.76
N ARG A 618 3.45 29.62 3.05
CA ARG A 618 4.00 28.27 3.30
C ARG A 618 4.67 27.68 2.05
N SER A 619 4.07 27.86 0.87
CA SER A 619 4.66 27.41 -0.40
C SER A 619 5.96 28.15 -0.71
N ILE A 620 6.03 29.46 -0.46
CA ILE A 620 7.27 30.24 -0.60
C ILE A 620 8.32 29.72 0.37
N ALA A 621 7.96 29.48 1.65
CA ALA A 621 8.91 28.95 2.63
C ALA A 621 9.43 27.54 2.28
N ARG A 622 8.59 26.68 1.68
CA ARG A 622 8.99 25.34 1.21
C ARG A 622 9.98 25.38 0.04
N ILE A 623 9.96 26.45 -0.76
CA ILE A 623 10.94 26.66 -1.83
C ILE A 623 12.17 27.36 -1.25
N ALA A 624 11.99 28.49 -0.59
CA ALA A 624 13.07 29.33 -0.07
C ALA A 624 13.94 28.61 0.95
N LEU A 625 13.38 27.86 1.90
CA LEU A 625 14.15 27.27 3.00
C LEU A 625 15.18 26.23 2.50
N PRO A 626 14.82 25.25 1.64
CA PRO A 626 15.81 24.37 1.02
C PRO A 626 16.84 25.13 0.19
N CYS A 627 16.44 26.18 -0.55
CA CYS A 627 17.37 27.00 -1.32
C CYS A 627 18.39 27.69 -0.42
N VAL A 628 17.95 28.43 0.59
CA VAL A 628 18.81 29.12 1.56
C VAL A 628 19.72 28.12 2.30
N THR A 629 19.19 26.96 2.68
CA THR A 629 19.96 25.91 3.36
C THR A 629 21.06 25.36 2.45
N TRP A 630 20.74 25.08 1.18
CA TRP A 630 21.71 24.60 0.21
C TRP A 630 22.74 25.68 -0.14
N THR A 631 22.32 26.93 -0.35
CA THR A 631 23.23 28.05 -0.62
C THR A 631 24.18 28.28 0.55
N ALA A 632 23.70 28.21 1.80
CA ALA A 632 24.55 28.28 2.98
C ALA A 632 25.61 27.16 2.98
N PHE A 633 25.18 25.93 2.68
CA PHE A 633 26.10 24.80 2.55
C PHE A 633 27.10 24.98 1.40
N ALA A 634 26.65 25.47 0.24
CA ALA A 634 27.49 25.73 -0.92
C ALA A 634 28.57 26.79 -0.61
N ILE A 635 28.21 27.88 0.09
CA ILE A 635 29.17 28.89 0.57
C ILE A 635 30.22 28.24 1.50
N LEU A 636 29.79 27.36 2.41
CA LEU A 636 30.69 26.67 3.35
C LEU A 636 31.70 25.75 2.65
N ILE A 637 31.33 25.15 1.52
CA ILE A 637 32.22 24.29 0.72
C ILE A 637 33.00 25.06 -0.35
N GLY A 638 33.00 26.39 -0.29
CA GLY A 638 33.80 27.26 -1.15
C GLY A 638 33.20 27.54 -2.53
N ALA A 639 31.88 27.40 -2.71
CA ALA A 639 31.22 27.87 -3.93
C ALA A 639 31.18 29.40 -3.97
N ASP A 640 31.29 29.98 -5.17
CA ASP A 640 31.28 31.43 -5.44
C ASP A 640 29.90 32.07 -5.25
N TYR A 641 29.29 31.91 -4.08
CA TYR A 641 28.06 32.57 -3.68
C TYR A 641 28.34 33.60 -2.59
N ASP A 642 27.70 34.75 -2.69
CA ASP A 642 27.79 35.81 -1.69
C ASP A 642 26.58 35.80 -0.72
N LEU A 643 26.58 36.71 0.26
CA LEU A 643 25.46 36.87 1.19
C LEU A 643 24.17 37.28 0.49
N SER A 644 24.23 37.96 -0.67
CA SER A 644 23.03 38.33 -1.42
C SER A 644 22.35 37.09 -2.01
N ASN A 645 23.10 36.08 -2.46
CA ASN A 645 22.57 34.79 -2.90
C ASN A 645 21.93 33.98 -1.76
N LEU A 646 22.53 34.06 -0.56
CA LEU A 646 21.96 33.41 0.63
C LEU A 646 20.60 34.00 1.01
N PHE A 647 20.43 35.32 0.85
CA PHE A 647 19.16 35.98 1.10
C PHE A 647 18.22 36.02 -0.12
N LEU A 648 18.64 35.44 -1.25
CA LEU A 648 17.90 35.46 -2.52
C LEU A 648 17.59 36.90 -2.96
N LEU A 649 18.62 37.76 -2.90
CA LEU A 649 18.61 39.19 -3.20
C LEU A 649 19.59 39.57 -4.31
N HIS A 650 20.33 38.61 -4.89
CA HIS A 650 21.45 38.88 -5.77
C HIS A 650 21.00 39.60 -7.06
N ASN A 651 19.97 39.09 -7.74
CA ASN A 651 19.44 39.68 -8.97
C ASN A 651 18.82 41.07 -8.74
N ALA A 652 18.38 41.38 -7.52
CA ALA A 652 17.83 42.70 -7.17
C ALA A 652 18.91 43.74 -6.84
N LEU A 653 20.03 43.30 -6.24
CA LEU A 653 21.14 44.17 -5.84
C LEU A 653 22.18 44.35 -6.95
N PHE A 654 22.39 43.32 -7.78
CA PHE A 654 23.41 43.25 -8.83
C PHE A 654 22.82 42.79 -10.18
N PRO A 655 21.86 43.53 -10.77
CA PRO A 655 21.12 43.09 -11.98
C PRO A 655 21.97 42.99 -13.26
N GLN A 656 23.18 43.55 -13.26
CA GLN A 656 24.15 43.50 -14.37
C GLN A 656 25.22 42.42 -14.18
N ASP A 657 25.23 41.75 -13.03
CA ASP A 657 26.23 40.73 -12.73
C ASP A 657 25.84 39.41 -13.43
N MET A 658 26.73 38.96 -14.32
CA MET A 658 26.60 37.70 -15.05
C MET A 658 27.46 36.59 -14.43
N GLY A 659 27.97 36.81 -13.21
CA GLY A 659 28.77 35.87 -12.45
C GLY A 659 27.98 34.72 -11.81
N PRO A 660 28.63 33.90 -10.97
CA PRO A 660 28.03 32.71 -10.37
C PRO A 660 26.80 32.99 -9.49
N GLY A 661 26.63 34.22 -9.00
CA GLY A 661 25.41 34.63 -8.29
C GLY A 661 24.14 34.57 -9.14
N LEU A 662 24.26 34.58 -10.48
CA LEU A 662 23.12 34.39 -11.37
C LEU A 662 22.60 32.94 -11.37
N HIS A 663 23.32 31.94 -10.83
CA HIS A 663 22.89 30.54 -10.86
C HIS A 663 21.50 30.31 -10.23
N LEU A 664 21.11 31.16 -9.27
CA LEU A 664 19.81 31.08 -8.57
C LEU A 664 18.76 32.02 -9.14
N TRP A 665 19.01 32.71 -10.26
CA TRP A 665 18.11 33.73 -10.82
C TRP A 665 16.66 33.24 -10.96
N PHE A 666 16.45 32.00 -11.41
CA PHE A 666 15.10 31.44 -11.59
C PHE A 666 14.37 31.31 -10.25
N VAL A 667 15.07 30.87 -9.21
CA VAL A 667 14.52 30.70 -7.87
C VAL A 667 14.22 32.08 -7.26
N GLU A 668 15.15 33.03 -7.39
CA GLU A 668 14.94 34.42 -6.95
C GLU A 668 13.75 35.05 -7.66
N ALA A 669 13.71 34.98 -9.00
CA ALA A 669 12.62 35.52 -9.80
C ALA A 669 11.28 34.88 -9.45
N LEU A 670 11.24 33.55 -9.29
CA LEU A 670 10.04 32.84 -8.86
C LEU A 670 9.59 33.28 -7.46
N ILE A 671 10.51 33.43 -6.51
CA ILE A 671 10.18 33.88 -5.14
C ILE A 671 9.70 35.33 -5.15
N TYR A 672 10.32 36.23 -5.90
CA TYR A 672 9.85 37.61 -6.04
C TYR A 672 8.47 37.66 -6.67
N ILE A 673 8.23 36.90 -7.73
CA ILE A 673 6.92 36.80 -8.37
C ILE A 673 5.88 36.23 -7.39
N LEU A 674 6.22 35.22 -6.61
CA LEU A 674 5.33 34.64 -5.59
C LEU A 674 5.09 35.59 -4.42
N LEU A 675 6.08 36.38 -4.00
CA LEU A 675 5.95 37.42 -2.97
C LEU A 675 5.13 38.62 -3.48
N ALA A 676 5.35 39.04 -4.72
CA ALA A 676 4.57 40.09 -5.36
C ALA A 676 3.11 39.66 -5.53
N THR A 677 2.87 38.44 -6.00
CA THR A 677 1.51 37.88 -6.09
C THR A 677 0.89 37.66 -4.71
N LEU A 678 1.66 37.25 -3.70
CA LEU A 678 1.21 37.21 -2.31
C LEU A 678 0.77 38.59 -1.81
N ALA A 679 1.55 39.63 -2.08
CA ALA A 679 1.24 41.01 -1.73
C ALA A 679 -0.01 41.51 -2.47
N LEU A 680 -0.12 41.24 -3.78
CA LEU A 680 -1.30 41.57 -4.58
C LEU A 680 -2.55 40.87 -4.02
N LEU A 681 -2.46 39.60 -3.63
CA LEU A 681 -3.57 38.85 -3.04
C LEU A 681 -3.88 39.26 -1.60
N ALA A 682 -2.91 39.81 -0.86
CA ALA A 682 -3.15 40.38 0.46
C ALA A 682 -4.03 41.64 0.39
N LEU A 683 -4.00 42.36 -0.74
CA LEU A 683 -4.81 43.55 -0.97
C LEU A 683 -6.29 43.18 -1.23
N PRO A 684 -7.25 43.70 -0.43
CA PRO A 684 -8.66 43.35 -0.56
C PRO A 684 -9.29 43.69 -1.92
N ALA A 685 -8.83 44.74 -2.58
CA ALA A 685 -9.37 45.18 -3.87
C ALA A 685 -8.94 44.22 -5.01
N LEU A 686 -7.69 43.78 -4.99
CA LEU A 686 -7.14 42.88 -6.00
C LEU A 686 -7.59 41.44 -5.80
N ASP A 687 -7.72 40.95 -4.56
CA ASP A 687 -8.38 39.66 -4.28
C ASP A 687 -9.83 39.66 -4.81
N ARG A 688 -10.56 40.77 -4.66
CA ARG A 688 -11.91 40.92 -5.24
C ARG A 688 -11.88 40.99 -6.76
N ALA A 689 -10.92 41.72 -7.35
CA ALA A 689 -10.78 41.83 -8.80
C ALA A 689 -10.47 40.47 -9.43
N GLU A 690 -9.61 39.66 -8.82
CA GLU A 690 -9.30 38.29 -9.24
C GLU A 690 -10.56 37.41 -9.26
N ARG A 691 -11.41 37.53 -8.23
CA ARG A 691 -12.66 36.77 -8.16
C ARG A 691 -13.70 37.22 -9.20
N ARG A 692 -13.77 38.53 -9.49
CA ARG A 692 -14.72 39.09 -10.46
C ARG A 692 -14.30 38.84 -11.91
N LEU A 693 -13.01 38.97 -12.20
CA LEU A 693 -12.42 38.86 -13.53
C LEU A 693 -11.30 37.80 -13.53
N PRO A 694 -11.64 36.52 -13.33
CA PRO A 694 -10.64 35.44 -13.15
C PRO A 694 -9.75 35.23 -14.38
N TYR A 695 -10.21 35.65 -15.56
CA TYR A 695 -9.44 35.63 -16.81
C TYR A 695 -8.91 37.03 -17.19
N GLY A 696 -9.63 38.09 -16.84
CA GLY A 696 -9.23 39.47 -17.15
C GLY A 696 -8.03 39.95 -16.34
N LEU A 697 -7.95 39.62 -15.04
CA LEU A 697 -6.82 39.99 -14.20
C LEU A 697 -5.48 39.39 -14.70
N PRO A 698 -5.35 38.07 -14.94
CA PRO A 698 -4.08 37.53 -15.45
C PRO A 698 -3.76 38.07 -16.85
N LEU A 699 -4.74 38.35 -17.71
CA LEU A 699 -4.46 39.03 -18.98
C LEU A 699 -4.01 40.49 -18.82
N ALA A 700 -4.56 41.22 -17.85
CA ALA A 700 -4.07 42.56 -17.51
C ALA A 700 -2.65 42.51 -16.93
N LEU A 701 -2.33 41.49 -16.15
CA LEU A 701 -0.97 41.22 -15.65
C LEU A 701 -0.02 40.81 -16.78
N VAL A 702 -0.49 40.03 -17.77
CA VAL A 702 0.25 39.75 -19.00
C VAL A 702 0.50 41.07 -19.74
N ALA A 703 -0.53 41.87 -20.00
CA ALA A 703 -0.39 43.16 -20.69
C ALA A 703 0.60 44.08 -19.96
N LEU A 704 0.52 44.17 -18.62
CA LEU A 704 1.44 44.94 -17.79
C LEU A 704 2.88 44.43 -17.92
N GLY A 705 3.11 43.11 -17.87
CA GLY A 705 4.43 42.54 -18.08
C GLY A 705 4.91 42.60 -19.54
N LEU A 706 3.99 42.74 -20.50
CA LEU A 706 4.36 43.01 -21.89
C LEU A 706 4.85 44.45 -22.09
N LEU A 707 4.39 45.40 -21.27
CA LEU A 707 4.95 46.76 -21.28
C LEU A 707 6.43 46.77 -20.90
N THR A 708 6.84 45.89 -19.98
CA THR A 708 8.24 45.76 -19.57
C THR A 708 9.05 44.96 -20.59
N ARG A 709 8.46 43.91 -21.16
CA ARG A 709 9.05 43.13 -22.27
C ARG A 709 9.37 43.99 -23.50
N TYR A 710 8.44 44.85 -23.93
CA TYR A 710 8.60 45.71 -25.11
C TYR A 710 9.15 47.11 -24.76
N GLU A 711 9.66 47.29 -23.54
CA GLU A 711 10.31 48.54 -23.08
C GLU A 711 9.44 49.81 -23.22
N LEU A 712 8.12 49.65 -23.18
CA LEU A 712 7.15 50.73 -23.33
C LEU A 712 7.04 51.61 -22.06
N VAL A 713 7.58 51.12 -20.94
CA VAL A 713 7.69 51.85 -19.67
C VAL A 713 9.17 51.84 -19.34
N GLY A 714 9.87 52.98 -19.49
CA GLY A 714 11.33 53.08 -19.37
C GLY A 714 11.86 52.57 -18.04
N LEU A 715 12.26 51.30 -18.01
CA LEU A 715 12.90 50.64 -16.88
C LEU A 715 14.43 50.68 -17.08
N PRO A 716 15.22 50.69 -15.99
CA PRO A 716 16.67 50.52 -16.07
C PRO A 716 17.00 49.26 -16.88
N GLU A 717 18.12 49.22 -17.63
CA GLU A 717 18.59 48.04 -18.37
C GLU A 717 18.63 46.83 -17.42
N ARG A 718 17.56 46.04 -17.36
CA ARG A 718 17.45 44.88 -16.49
C ARG A 718 17.72 43.69 -17.37
N SER A 719 18.66 42.83 -17.00
CA SER A 719 18.96 41.57 -17.70
C SER A 719 17.68 40.92 -18.23
N HIS A 720 17.41 41.12 -19.53
CA HIS A 720 16.04 41.13 -20.08
C HIS A 720 15.34 39.77 -19.98
N ILE A 721 16.09 38.71 -19.71
CA ILE A 721 15.58 37.34 -19.69
C ILE A 721 15.68 36.66 -18.32
N THR A 722 16.30 37.28 -17.32
CA THR A 722 16.45 36.69 -15.96
C THR A 722 15.82 37.55 -14.87
N ASP A 723 15.50 38.82 -15.15
CA ASP A 723 14.83 39.67 -14.16
C ASP A 723 13.37 39.29 -13.95
N ALA A 724 12.95 39.28 -12.68
CA ALA A 724 11.60 38.93 -12.26
C ALA A 724 10.53 39.80 -12.92
N VAL A 725 10.81 41.09 -13.12
CA VAL A 725 9.84 42.04 -13.70
C VAL A 725 9.67 41.81 -15.20
N THR A 726 10.72 41.36 -15.89
CA THR A 726 10.68 41.09 -17.33
C THR A 726 10.18 39.68 -17.65
N VAL A 727 10.37 38.70 -16.76
CA VAL A 727 9.86 37.32 -16.97
C VAL A 727 8.49 37.07 -16.36
N PHE A 728 7.97 37.99 -15.52
CA PHE A 728 6.67 37.83 -14.87
C PHE A 728 5.52 37.59 -15.84
N TRP A 729 5.56 38.17 -17.05
CA TRP A 729 4.50 37.95 -18.04
C TRP A 729 4.39 36.47 -18.44
N LEU A 730 5.47 35.66 -18.40
CA LEU A 730 5.40 34.22 -18.65
C LEU A 730 4.63 33.49 -17.54
N PHE A 731 4.86 33.87 -16.28
CA PHE A 731 4.09 33.36 -15.14
C PHE A 731 2.62 33.79 -15.25
N ALA A 732 2.35 35.06 -15.56
CA ALA A 732 1.00 35.57 -15.76
C ALA A 732 0.30 34.90 -16.96
N LEU A 733 1.04 34.57 -18.01
CA LEU A 733 0.54 33.87 -19.19
C LEU A 733 0.20 32.40 -18.85
N GLY A 734 1.02 31.74 -18.04
CA GLY A 734 0.72 30.45 -17.43
C GLY A 734 -0.54 30.47 -16.56
N TRP A 735 -0.69 31.51 -15.75
CA TRP A 735 -1.91 31.74 -14.97
C TRP A 735 -3.12 31.95 -15.90
N ALA A 736 -3.01 32.78 -16.93
CA ALA A 736 -4.06 32.99 -17.93
C ALA A 736 -4.45 31.68 -18.63
N ALA A 737 -3.47 30.85 -18.99
CA ALA A 737 -3.68 29.51 -19.55
C ALA A 737 -4.50 28.62 -18.62
N ALA A 738 -4.16 28.57 -17.32
CA ALA A 738 -4.91 27.79 -16.33
C ALA A 738 -6.38 28.26 -16.16
N LYS A 739 -6.65 29.55 -16.40
CA LYS A 739 -8.01 30.13 -16.32
C LYS A 739 -8.74 30.14 -17.68
N SER A 740 -8.12 29.65 -18.75
CA SER A 740 -8.72 29.58 -20.09
C SER A 740 -9.71 28.40 -20.21
N ARG A 741 -11.00 28.70 -20.08
CA ARG A 741 -12.08 27.67 -20.07
C ARG A 741 -12.82 27.51 -21.39
N THR A 742 -12.75 28.51 -22.27
CA THR A 742 -13.49 28.54 -23.54
C THR A 742 -12.52 28.48 -24.72
N LEU A 743 -12.99 28.01 -25.87
CA LEU A 743 -12.18 27.99 -27.09
C LEU A 743 -11.66 29.39 -27.46
N PRO A 744 -12.46 30.50 -27.39
CA PRO A 744 -11.94 31.84 -27.61
C PRO A 744 -10.86 32.26 -26.62
N HIS A 745 -10.95 31.89 -25.34
CA HIS A 745 -9.90 32.19 -24.36
C HIS A 745 -8.62 31.40 -24.67
N ARG A 746 -8.74 30.10 -25.00
CA ARG A 746 -7.58 29.27 -25.38
C ARG A 746 -6.92 29.77 -26.65
N LEU A 747 -7.71 30.18 -27.65
CA LEU A 747 -7.23 30.81 -28.87
C LEU A 747 -6.57 32.16 -28.58
N LEU A 748 -7.17 33.01 -27.74
CA LEU A 748 -6.60 34.30 -27.37
C LEU A 748 -5.25 34.13 -26.65
N VAL A 749 -5.16 33.31 -25.61
CA VAL A 749 -3.89 33.04 -24.91
C VAL A 749 -2.86 32.40 -25.85
N THR A 750 -3.29 31.55 -26.78
CA THR A 750 -2.43 30.96 -27.80
C THR A 750 -1.89 32.01 -28.78
N VAL A 751 -2.74 32.89 -29.28
CA VAL A 751 -2.35 33.98 -30.18
C VAL A 751 -1.46 34.96 -29.44
N THR A 752 -1.77 35.31 -28.20
CA THR A 752 -0.89 36.13 -27.35
C THR A 752 0.46 35.46 -27.20
N ALA A 753 0.54 34.18 -26.84
CA ALA A 753 1.81 33.46 -26.71
C ALA A 753 2.59 33.41 -28.04
N LEU A 754 1.91 33.15 -29.16
CA LEU A 754 2.56 33.08 -30.48
C LEU A 754 2.97 34.47 -31.00
N ALA A 755 2.32 35.54 -30.57
CA ALA A 755 2.71 36.91 -30.90
C ALA A 755 3.79 37.46 -29.96
N THR A 756 3.81 37.00 -28.71
CA THR A 756 4.66 37.55 -27.65
C THR A 756 5.71 36.60 -27.13
N ILE A 757 5.91 35.39 -27.65
CA ILE A 757 7.12 34.60 -27.37
C ILE A 757 8.21 34.93 -28.40
N PRO A 758 7.91 34.98 -29.71
CA PRO A 758 8.90 35.38 -30.71
C PRO A 758 9.49 36.77 -30.45
N GLY A 759 10.80 36.90 -30.65
CA GLY A 759 11.56 38.10 -30.35
C GLY A 759 11.87 38.32 -28.86
N PHE A 760 11.54 37.38 -27.96
CA PHE A 760 11.91 37.51 -26.53
C PHE A 760 13.35 37.11 -26.27
N PHE A 761 13.86 36.19 -27.08
CA PHE A 761 15.20 35.65 -26.94
C PHE A 761 15.96 36.03 -28.20
N PRO A 762 16.58 37.24 -28.25
CA PRO A 762 17.23 37.75 -29.45
C PRO A 762 18.23 36.74 -30.01
N GLY A 763 18.04 36.33 -31.26
CA GLY A 763 18.92 35.37 -31.95
C GLY A 763 18.75 33.90 -31.57
N GLU A 764 17.80 33.53 -30.69
CA GLU A 764 17.58 32.14 -30.25
C GLU A 764 16.20 31.57 -30.66
N PRO A 765 15.90 31.41 -31.97
CA PRO A 765 14.58 30.95 -32.44
C PRO A 765 14.24 29.52 -31.98
N ARG A 766 15.25 28.67 -31.73
CA ARG A 766 15.05 27.32 -31.17
C ARG A 766 14.52 27.35 -29.75
N ARG A 767 14.99 28.30 -28.94
CA ARG A 767 14.51 28.53 -27.57
C ARG A 767 13.09 29.08 -27.58
N GLU A 768 12.80 30.02 -28.48
CA GLU A 768 11.44 30.55 -28.68
C GLU A 768 10.47 29.43 -29.08
N ALA A 769 10.86 28.59 -30.04
CA ALA A 769 10.06 27.45 -30.46
C ALA A 769 9.85 26.43 -29.34
N PHE A 770 10.87 26.15 -28.51
CA PHE A 770 10.76 25.23 -27.39
C PHE A 770 9.77 25.76 -26.32
N VAL A 771 9.91 27.03 -25.92
CA VAL A 771 9.02 27.65 -24.93
C VAL A 771 7.59 27.75 -25.48
N ALA A 772 7.43 28.15 -26.74
CA ALA A 772 6.13 28.21 -27.41
C ALA A 772 5.48 26.83 -27.50
N LEU A 773 6.20 25.80 -27.96
CA LEU A 773 5.67 24.45 -28.08
C LEU A 773 5.27 23.88 -26.71
N GLY A 774 6.12 24.03 -25.70
CA GLY A 774 5.79 23.61 -24.33
C GLY A 774 4.56 24.33 -23.81
N PHE A 775 4.43 25.63 -24.06
CA PHE A 775 3.26 26.40 -23.67
C PHE A 775 1.99 25.98 -24.43
N LEU A 776 2.08 25.73 -25.74
CA LEU A 776 0.96 25.23 -26.54
C LEU A 776 0.51 23.86 -26.05
N LEU A 777 1.44 22.96 -25.72
CA LEU A 777 1.12 21.68 -25.11
C LEU A 777 0.35 21.89 -23.80
N LEU A 778 0.82 22.80 -22.93
CA LEU A 778 0.17 23.14 -21.67
C LEU A 778 -1.26 23.69 -21.85
N VAL A 779 -1.49 24.49 -22.90
CA VAL A 779 -2.81 25.08 -23.20
C VAL A 779 -3.76 24.06 -23.84
N TRP A 780 -3.28 23.25 -24.79
CA TRP A 780 -4.12 22.45 -25.68
C TRP A 780 -4.32 21.01 -25.21
N PHE A 781 -3.32 20.44 -24.55
CA PHE A 781 -3.31 19.04 -24.12
C PHE A 781 -3.18 18.97 -22.59
N PRO A 782 -4.27 18.69 -21.86
CA PRO A 782 -4.19 18.53 -20.40
C PRO A 782 -3.34 17.31 -19.98
N THR A 783 -3.33 16.27 -20.80
CA THR A 783 -2.59 15.01 -20.60
C THR A 783 -1.97 14.55 -21.91
N LEU A 784 -0.84 13.86 -21.84
CA LEU A 784 -0.12 13.27 -22.96
C LEU A 784 -0.18 11.74 -22.87
N PRO A 785 -0.41 11.02 -23.98
CA PRO A 785 -0.28 9.56 -24.01
C PRO A 785 1.13 9.13 -23.58
N SER A 786 1.23 8.10 -22.74
CA SER A 786 2.48 7.69 -22.11
C SER A 786 2.45 6.22 -21.66
N HIS A 787 3.58 5.73 -21.15
CA HIS A 787 3.75 4.38 -20.62
C HIS A 787 4.18 4.42 -19.15
N HIS A 788 3.94 3.34 -18.40
CA HIS A 788 4.17 3.30 -16.95
C HIS A 788 5.57 3.73 -16.52
N ARG A 789 6.60 3.23 -17.20
CA ARG A 789 8.01 3.55 -16.91
C ARG A 789 8.32 5.02 -17.18
N VAL A 790 7.69 5.61 -18.21
CA VAL A 790 7.83 7.03 -18.55
C VAL A 790 7.14 7.89 -17.48
N ASN A 791 5.96 7.48 -16.99
CA ASN A 791 5.27 8.18 -15.91
C ASN A 791 6.05 8.16 -14.61
N GLN A 792 6.63 7.01 -14.23
CA GLN A 792 7.46 6.88 -13.03
C GLN A 792 8.71 7.75 -13.13
N LEU A 793 9.39 7.74 -14.28
CA LEU A 793 10.60 8.53 -14.50
C LEU A 793 10.30 10.04 -14.54
N ALA A 794 9.29 10.45 -15.31
CA ALA A 794 8.87 11.84 -15.40
C ALA A 794 8.37 12.36 -14.05
N GLY A 795 7.63 11.53 -13.31
CA GLY A 795 7.17 11.84 -11.97
C GLY A 795 8.32 12.06 -10.98
N LEU A 796 9.31 11.18 -11.00
CA LEU A 796 10.50 11.29 -10.16
C LEU A 796 11.31 12.56 -10.47
N LEU A 797 11.53 12.84 -11.76
CA LEU A 797 12.25 14.03 -12.22
C LEU A 797 11.49 15.33 -11.89
N ALA A 798 10.18 15.35 -12.09
CA ALA A 798 9.34 16.51 -11.80
C ALA A 798 9.20 16.76 -10.30
N ALA A 799 9.08 15.72 -9.47
CA ALA A 799 9.04 15.85 -8.01
C ALA A 799 10.39 16.32 -7.44
N SER A 800 11.50 15.96 -8.09
CA SER A 800 12.86 16.33 -7.65
C SER A 800 13.39 17.59 -8.33
N SER A 801 12.60 18.30 -9.14
CA SER A 801 13.11 19.32 -10.07
C SER A 801 13.77 20.51 -9.36
N LEU A 802 13.27 20.91 -8.19
CA LEU A 802 13.89 21.98 -7.39
C LEU A 802 15.26 21.55 -6.84
N SER A 803 15.35 20.35 -6.28
CA SER A 803 16.60 19.79 -5.75
C SER A 803 17.64 19.59 -6.85
N ILE A 804 17.22 19.14 -8.04
CA ILE A 804 18.10 19.04 -9.21
C ILE A 804 18.58 20.43 -9.64
N TYR A 805 17.67 21.42 -9.73
CA TYR A 805 18.04 22.79 -10.07
C TYR A 805 19.04 23.40 -9.08
N LEU A 806 18.88 23.16 -7.78
CA LEU A 806 19.78 23.71 -6.77
C LEU A 806 21.18 23.10 -6.80
N THR A 807 21.27 21.79 -7.04
CA THR A 807 22.52 21.04 -6.87
C THR A 807 23.36 20.95 -8.14
N HIS A 808 22.76 21.06 -9.34
CA HIS A 808 23.46 20.73 -10.57
C HIS A 808 24.73 21.57 -10.81
N TRP A 809 24.72 22.88 -10.52
CA TRP A 809 25.89 23.75 -10.69
C TRP A 809 27.10 23.35 -9.85
N GLN A 810 26.90 22.65 -8.72
CA GLN A 810 28.00 22.14 -7.89
C GLN A 810 28.46 20.75 -8.33
N ILE A 811 27.60 19.98 -9.00
CA ILE A 811 27.84 18.57 -9.29
C ILE A 811 28.37 18.35 -10.71
N TYR A 812 27.79 19.02 -11.71
CA TYR A 812 28.19 18.78 -13.09
C TYR A 812 29.64 19.21 -13.40
N PRO A 813 30.20 20.31 -12.86
CA PRO A 813 31.58 20.71 -13.17
C PRO A 813 32.63 19.68 -12.75
N VAL A 814 32.32 18.85 -11.75
CA VAL A 814 33.22 17.78 -11.26
C VAL A 814 33.52 16.74 -12.35
N LEU A 815 32.59 16.57 -13.29
CA LEU A 815 32.68 15.56 -14.34
C LEU A 815 32.66 16.15 -15.76
N ASP A 816 32.64 17.48 -15.90
CA ASP A 816 32.49 18.17 -17.18
C ASP A 816 33.65 17.83 -18.14
N ASP A 817 34.87 17.66 -17.61
CA ASP A 817 36.05 17.26 -18.38
C ASP A 817 36.08 15.75 -18.74
N VAL A 818 35.17 14.93 -18.17
CA VAL A 818 35.13 13.48 -18.37
C VAL A 818 34.14 13.10 -19.47
N SER A 819 32.87 13.51 -19.35
CA SER A 819 31.82 13.16 -20.31
C SER A 819 30.55 13.94 -20.06
N GLU A 820 30.06 14.68 -21.06
CA GLU A 820 28.84 15.48 -20.97
C GLU A 820 27.58 14.63 -20.59
N PRO A 821 27.31 13.44 -21.19
CA PRO A 821 26.22 12.58 -20.73
C PRO A 821 26.34 12.11 -19.28
N LEU A 822 27.56 11.81 -18.82
CA LEU A 822 27.81 11.36 -17.46
C LEU A 822 27.61 12.48 -16.45
N SER A 823 28.01 13.70 -16.79
CA SER A 823 27.76 14.91 -16.01
C SER A 823 26.26 15.20 -15.88
N LEU A 824 25.50 15.08 -16.97
CA LEU A 824 24.04 15.19 -16.93
C LEU A 824 23.41 14.14 -16.01
N LEU A 825 23.75 12.86 -16.20
CA LEU A 825 23.18 11.76 -15.41
C LEU A 825 23.51 11.91 -13.92
N THR A 826 24.75 12.26 -13.60
CA THR A 826 25.20 12.42 -12.21
C THR A 826 24.52 13.59 -11.52
N ALA A 827 24.37 14.73 -12.20
CA ALA A 827 23.64 15.88 -11.68
C ALA A 827 22.16 15.56 -11.41
N LEU A 828 21.49 14.82 -12.32
CA LEU A 828 20.10 14.39 -12.13
C LEU A 828 19.96 13.40 -10.96
N LEU A 829 20.80 12.37 -10.90
CA LEU A 829 20.75 11.36 -9.84
C LEU A 829 21.07 11.94 -8.47
N PHE A 830 22.07 12.84 -8.39
CA PHE A 830 22.40 13.53 -7.15
C PHE A 830 21.24 14.40 -6.66
N GLY A 831 20.60 15.17 -7.56
CA GLY A 831 19.44 15.98 -7.20
C GLY A 831 18.25 15.13 -6.70
N ILE A 832 18.00 13.97 -7.31
CA ILE A 832 16.96 13.02 -6.85
C ILE A 832 17.32 12.42 -5.48
N ALA A 833 18.57 12.03 -5.28
CA ALA A 833 19.04 11.50 -4.00
C ALA A 833 18.92 12.56 -2.91
N TYR A 834 19.36 13.79 -3.20
CA TYR A 834 19.27 14.95 -2.31
C TYR A 834 17.81 15.26 -1.92
N ALA A 835 16.87 15.21 -2.88
CA ALA A 835 15.44 15.36 -2.59
C ALA A 835 14.95 14.31 -1.58
N LYS A 836 15.24 13.03 -1.83
CA LYS A 836 14.82 11.93 -0.94
C LYS A 836 15.46 12.01 0.45
N THR A 837 16.72 12.42 0.55
CA THR A 837 17.40 12.56 1.84
C THR A 837 16.92 13.80 2.60
N SER A 838 16.77 14.94 1.93
CA SER A 838 16.23 16.18 2.51
C SER A 838 14.82 15.95 3.06
N ASP A 839 13.96 15.24 2.32
CA ASP A 839 12.61 14.91 2.75
C ASP A 839 12.56 13.94 3.94
N ARG A 840 13.52 13.01 4.05
CA ARG A 840 13.64 12.10 5.20
C ARG A 840 14.20 12.81 6.43
N LEU A 841 15.14 13.74 6.25
CA LEU A 841 15.73 14.55 7.31
C LEU A 841 14.73 15.55 7.87
N THR A 842 13.99 16.24 7.00
CA THR A 842 12.90 17.15 7.42
C THR A 842 11.75 16.41 8.12
N ARG A 843 11.45 15.15 7.76
CA ARG A 843 10.49 14.29 8.48
C ARG A 843 10.98 13.75 9.83
N LYS A 844 12.30 13.73 10.06
CA LYS A 844 12.93 13.31 11.33
C LYS A 844 13.16 14.47 12.30
N LEU A 845 13.10 15.72 11.83
CA LEU A 845 13.15 16.88 12.69
C LEU A 845 11.86 16.94 13.54
N PRO A 846 11.97 17.11 14.87
CA PRO A 846 10.79 17.18 15.73
C PRO A 846 9.92 18.39 15.34
N PRO A 847 8.60 18.34 15.57
CA PRO A 847 7.71 19.44 15.24
C PRO A 847 8.15 20.72 15.96
N ARG A 848 7.90 21.89 15.34
CA ARG A 848 8.27 23.22 15.85
C ARG A 848 7.82 23.51 17.30
N SER A 849 6.94 22.71 17.89
CA SER A 849 6.61 22.76 19.32
C SER A 849 7.77 22.35 20.23
N ALA A 850 8.66 21.44 19.81
CA ALA A 850 9.87 21.07 20.54
C ALA A 850 10.93 22.18 20.52
N LEU A 851 11.02 22.94 19.41
CA LEU A 851 11.84 24.16 19.33
C LEU A 851 11.20 25.35 20.07
N ALA A 852 9.88 25.35 20.25
CA ALA A 852 9.20 26.32 21.11
C ALA A 852 9.44 26.03 22.61
N ALA A 853 9.67 24.77 22.99
CA ALA A 853 10.08 24.39 24.35
C ALA A 853 11.51 24.87 24.72
N LEU A 854 12.33 25.25 23.73
CA LEU A 854 13.65 25.89 23.91
C LEU A 854 13.58 27.43 23.96
N ARG A 855 12.41 28.05 23.72
CA ARG A 855 12.24 29.52 23.86
C ARG A 855 12.27 30.07 25.30
N PRO A 856 11.96 29.33 26.38
CA PRO A 856 12.11 29.86 27.74
C PRO A 856 13.57 30.15 28.11
N GLU A 857 14.52 29.34 27.62
CA GLU A 857 15.96 29.52 27.93
C GLU A 857 16.55 30.77 27.25
N LEU A 858 16.10 31.11 26.03
CA LEU A 858 16.54 32.34 25.34
C LEU A 858 15.88 33.63 25.86
N ARG A 859 14.74 33.53 26.57
CA ARG A 859 14.15 34.69 27.30
C ARG A 859 14.82 34.94 28.65
N GLY A 860 15.48 33.94 29.24
CA GLY A 860 16.30 34.09 30.45
C GLY A 860 17.55 34.95 30.27
N LEU A 861 18.03 35.13 29.04
CA LEU A 861 19.22 35.94 28.72
C LEU A 861 18.93 37.43 28.46
N ARG A 862 17.67 37.89 28.60
CA ARG A 862 17.31 39.31 28.40
C ARG A 862 16.92 40.08 29.66
N ARG A 863 17.15 39.55 30.86
CA ARG A 863 17.10 40.34 32.10
C ARG A 863 18.12 39.88 33.12
N LYS A 864 19.32 40.46 33.06
CA LYS A 864 20.01 40.97 34.25
C LYS A 864 20.61 42.36 33.94
N PRO A 865 20.50 43.31 34.86
CA PRO A 865 20.81 44.72 34.63
C PRO A 865 22.28 45.03 34.93
N SER A 866 22.85 45.94 34.14
CA SER A 866 23.83 46.94 34.56
C SER A 866 23.60 48.19 33.73
#